data_AF-A0A1H3ZUY6-F1
#
_entry.id   AF-A0A1H3ZUY6-F1
#
_cell.length_a   1.000
_cell.length_b   1.000
_cell.length_c   1.000
_cell.angle_alpha   90.00
_cell.angle_beta   90.00
_cell.angle_gamma   90.00
#
_symmetry.space_group_name_H-M   'P 1'
#
loop_
_entity.id
_entity.type
_entity.pdbx_description
1 polymer ?
#
loop_
_entity_poly.entity_id
_entity_poly.type
_entity_poly.pdbx_seq_one_letter_code
_entity_poly.pdbx_strand_id
1 'polypeptide(L)'
;MKIRNTIYVITAAIMAACTADDIDWQLTPEQQDLIGQGVNFSATMTDKFVTRTTYHHDGSFNEGDQMRIFRQYATDESGTTFNAATEIFRTYYYKMNYAAGTISLNNDWLPAYEDLGKLKSDAPGSTSTQTSADSLTWENGRTVRFRAWGRSNLSGCMVSGDTAAARKSFYPDYTVSDWVTVSGPTENIPLTMRHITCRIALVCKGGNEFGSAQVCLEDADYDNTTDADKVRAVYNKMCMPAGVDDATFQLTAMTKQLYGGSATDLYDIEKYTTTDGIVKIGTQKSEYIANNVQHPMFKNNNGNQYLMSIPFDMSSDNAGEALVLPACTRFKVKLYYVKNGTEAQTHTFKLGEITDSLGNQVFKNGLTLKAGYSYSFSVGYQYNKFTVTTTNDFSWTDADLDSGTTTPENQTQSKLDFKWWTDSLGTAATRAIAGKSYAPSFKLINQQQFISFIHLVNGTATTYIDGLERGDVLIKENGDTVKVDGFPSYYWKKGDVQMTRAEAEELGYIFYPHFYPSTATQKAYVIEDYVKGPEQFYDAEFNKHYLVELGDDLDMYDWVLPSIGADIKYPFRGRFNGNGNTLYNLNMASGYLFDYVVDGVITNLKIESNHNTCLLNTATSSGTSGWGCYIAGISMLCPSSGSSIAQSLTGTSYVVGCIHVGTAGGALVGSINSDYALTMLGCMQAATGLSKSTGALLGGVTEDGSVKWGTFKYNYYDISLSTAAVAISNKSDAYDYDDYIRGAKSHVLKAKHDYMINADADKTKLTAGMLSEIYGLAPWYAMNQGIAAYNATKIGQSYPCTMKYEMTGDGYTNRYPTLN
;
A
#
# COMPACT_ATOMS: atom_id res chain seq x y z
N MET A 1 3.47 -8.99 -48.69
CA MET A 1 2.83 -7.68 -48.95
C MET A 1 3.85 -6.79 -49.67
N LYS A 2 3.49 -5.99 -50.68
CA LYS A 2 4.48 -5.32 -51.56
C LYS A 2 4.83 -3.91 -51.08
N ILE A 3 6.13 -3.55 -51.20
CA ILE A 3 6.76 -2.27 -50.82
C ILE A 3 6.00 -1.01 -51.28
N ARG A 4 5.22 -1.10 -52.37
CA ARG A 4 4.37 0.01 -52.85
C ARG A 4 3.37 0.52 -51.79
N ASN A 5 2.81 -0.34 -50.94
CA ASN A 5 1.85 0.10 -49.92
C ASN A 5 2.53 0.95 -48.83
N THR A 6 3.75 0.59 -48.43
CA THR A 6 4.54 1.36 -47.47
C THR A 6 4.88 2.76 -48.00
N ILE A 7 5.20 2.86 -49.29
CA ILE A 7 5.45 4.16 -49.95
C ILE A 7 4.17 5.00 -49.95
N TYR A 8 3.00 4.44 -50.29
CA TYR A 8 1.74 5.20 -50.25
C TYR A 8 1.36 5.71 -48.85
N VAL A 9 1.61 4.94 -47.79
CA VAL A 9 1.37 5.39 -46.41
C VAL A 9 2.31 6.54 -46.02
N ILE A 10 3.61 6.42 -46.34
CA ILE A 10 4.60 7.47 -46.08
C ILE A 10 4.31 8.74 -46.90
N THR A 11 3.92 8.61 -48.17
CA THR A 11 3.57 9.77 -49.01
C THR A 11 2.26 10.42 -48.57
N ALA A 12 1.28 9.67 -48.07
CA ALA A 12 0.05 10.24 -47.51
C ALA A 12 0.32 11.02 -46.21
N ALA A 13 1.17 10.50 -45.31
CA ALA A 13 1.58 11.20 -44.10
C ALA A 13 2.35 12.50 -44.43
N ILE A 14 3.27 12.47 -45.40
CA ILE A 14 4.05 13.64 -45.81
C ILE A 14 3.17 14.69 -46.52
N MET A 15 2.20 14.28 -47.36
CA MET A 15 1.33 15.25 -48.05
C MET A 15 0.18 15.80 -47.19
N ALA A 16 -0.15 15.16 -46.06
CA ALA A 16 -1.05 15.74 -45.06
C ALA A 16 -0.36 16.84 -44.21
N ALA A 17 0.97 16.78 -44.08
CA ALA A 17 1.79 17.74 -43.32
C ALA A 17 2.28 18.95 -44.15
N CYS A 18 1.65 19.23 -45.30
CA CYS A 18 2.08 20.26 -46.26
C CYS A 18 0.89 20.96 -46.95
N THR A 19 -0.08 21.43 -46.15
CA THR A 19 -1.02 22.50 -46.58
C THR A 19 -0.60 23.83 -45.96
N ALA A 20 -0.65 24.90 -46.75
CA ALA A 20 0.17 26.12 -46.53
C ALA A 20 -0.32 27.09 -45.44
N ASP A 21 -1.02 26.61 -44.42
CA ASP A 21 -1.47 27.40 -43.26
C ASP A 21 -0.59 27.17 -42.00
N ASP A 22 0.22 26.10 -41.95
CA ASP A 22 1.04 25.71 -40.77
C ASP A 22 2.38 26.49 -40.61
N ILE A 23 2.44 27.79 -40.94
CA ILE A 23 3.70 28.55 -40.85
C ILE A 23 4.05 29.00 -39.41
N ASP A 24 3.07 29.15 -38.53
CA ASP A 24 3.26 29.65 -37.15
C ASP A 24 3.15 28.58 -36.04
N TRP A 25 3.00 27.28 -36.40
CA TRP A 25 2.97 26.16 -35.44
C TRP A 25 4.19 25.25 -35.56
N GLN A 26 5.37 25.76 -35.16
CA GLN A 26 6.55 24.91 -34.96
C GLN A 26 6.38 24.04 -33.72
N LEU A 27 5.99 22.78 -33.93
CA LEU A 27 6.00 21.75 -32.88
C LEU A 27 7.40 21.54 -32.33
N THR A 28 7.52 21.30 -31.02
CA THR A 28 8.79 20.80 -30.46
C THR A 28 9.10 19.41 -31.02
N PRO A 29 10.37 18.97 -31.05
CA PRO A 29 10.70 17.60 -31.46
C PRO A 29 9.92 16.54 -30.67
N GLU A 30 9.71 16.75 -29.36
CA GLU A 30 8.92 15.85 -28.51
C GLU A 30 7.45 15.79 -28.96
N GLN A 31 6.85 16.93 -29.30
CA GLN A 31 5.48 16.97 -29.82
C GLN A 31 5.37 16.33 -31.21
N GLN A 32 6.40 16.49 -32.04
CA GLN A 32 6.45 15.92 -33.39
C GLN A 32 6.55 14.39 -33.37
N ASP A 33 7.30 13.83 -32.41
CA ASP A 33 7.43 12.38 -32.20
C ASP A 33 6.13 11.74 -31.72
N LEU A 34 5.27 12.49 -31.02
CA LEU A 34 3.94 12.03 -30.57
C LEU A 34 2.87 11.97 -31.69
N ILE A 35 3.07 12.64 -32.83
CA ILE A 35 2.11 12.62 -33.94
C ILE A 35 1.92 11.19 -34.47
N GLY A 36 0.65 10.80 -34.64
CA GLY A 36 0.24 9.45 -35.05
C GLY A 36 0.25 8.42 -33.91
N GLN A 37 0.76 8.76 -32.72
CA GLN A 37 0.65 7.90 -31.54
C GLN A 37 -0.73 8.01 -30.88
N GLY A 38 -1.08 7.00 -30.09
CA GLY A 38 -2.28 7.02 -29.24
C GLY A 38 -2.15 8.05 -28.11
N VAL A 39 -3.24 8.74 -27.78
CA VAL A 39 -3.28 9.65 -26.63
C VAL A 39 -3.32 8.82 -25.35
N ASN A 40 -2.37 9.04 -24.45
CA ASN A 40 -2.33 8.41 -23.13
C ASN A 40 -3.12 9.24 -22.11
N PHE A 41 -3.86 8.58 -21.22
CA PHE A 41 -4.76 9.21 -20.25
C PHE A 41 -4.49 8.71 -18.83
N SER A 42 -3.94 9.58 -17.98
CA SER A 42 -3.87 9.34 -16.53
C SER A 42 -5.12 9.84 -15.85
N ALA A 43 -6.13 8.96 -15.74
CA ALA A 43 -7.36 9.29 -15.03
C ALA A 43 -7.22 9.06 -13.52
N THR A 44 -7.54 10.08 -12.72
CA THR A 44 -7.51 10.05 -11.25
C THR A 44 -8.88 10.46 -10.70
N MET A 45 -9.20 10.09 -9.45
CA MET A 45 -10.32 10.71 -8.75
C MET A 45 -9.88 11.97 -8.02
N THR A 46 -10.70 13.01 -8.11
CA THR A 46 -10.66 14.19 -7.24
C THR A 46 -10.96 13.78 -5.79
N ASP A 47 -11.83 12.77 -5.64
CA ASP A 47 -12.39 12.35 -4.36
C ASP A 47 -11.49 11.30 -3.68
N LYS A 48 -10.59 11.68 -2.76
CA LYS A 48 -9.87 10.71 -1.90
C LYS A 48 -10.87 10.00 -0.98
N PHE A 49 -11.02 8.69 -1.13
CA PHE A 49 -11.93 7.88 -0.32
C PHE A 49 -11.18 6.98 0.67
N VAL A 50 -11.80 6.73 1.82
CA VAL A 50 -11.34 5.70 2.78
C VAL A 50 -12.51 4.78 3.15
N THR A 51 -12.76 3.77 2.32
CA THR A 51 -13.42 2.52 2.74
C THR A 51 -12.78 1.32 2.01
N ARG A 52 -13.23 0.08 2.30
CA ARG A 52 -12.56 -1.18 1.94
C ARG A 52 -13.62 -2.26 1.65
N THR A 53 -13.46 -3.31 0.84
CA THR A 53 -12.27 -3.86 0.15
C THR A 53 -12.64 -4.65 -1.13
N THR A 54 -11.66 -4.94 -2.01
CA THR A 54 -11.62 -5.83 -3.22
C THR A 54 -11.49 -5.17 -4.60
N TYR A 55 -11.47 -3.84 -4.64
CA TYR A 55 -11.34 -2.98 -5.80
C TYR A 55 -10.50 -1.74 -5.39
N HIS A 56 -10.15 -0.84 -6.30
CA HIS A 56 -9.63 0.49 -5.97
C HIS A 56 -10.75 1.28 -5.23
N HIS A 57 -10.78 1.12 -3.91
CA HIS A 57 -11.81 1.72 -3.07
C HIS A 57 -11.51 3.15 -2.66
N ASP A 58 -10.33 3.66 -2.93
CA ASP A 58 -9.97 5.08 -2.80
C ASP A 58 -10.76 6.01 -3.75
N GLY A 59 -11.69 5.45 -4.52
CA GLY A 59 -12.46 6.09 -5.59
C GLY A 59 -11.92 5.73 -6.97
N SER A 60 -10.66 5.31 -7.08
CA SER A 60 -10.00 5.09 -8.36
C SER A 60 -10.46 3.79 -9.06
N PHE A 61 -9.89 3.54 -10.23
CA PHE A 61 -10.51 2.70 -11.25
C PHE A 61 -10.27 1.21 -11.09
N ASN A 62 -11.26 0.45 -11.52
CA ASN A 62 -11.38 -0.99 -11.32
C ASN A 62 -11.33 -1.76 -12.62
N GLU A 63 -10.91 -3.02 -12.58
CA GLU A 63 -10.87 -3.83 -13.79
C GLU A 63 -12.26 -3.90 -14.45
N GLY A 64 -12.31 -3.51 -15.72
CA GLY A 64 -13.54 -3.42 -16.50
C GLY A 64 -14.37 -2.15 -16.25
N ASP A 65 -13.94 -1.21 -15.39
CA ASP A 65 -14.49 0.14 -15.38
C ASP A 65 -14.37 0.75 -16.79
N GLN A 66 -15.35 1.55 -17.17
CA GLN A 66 -15.42 2.15 -18.51
C GLN A 66 -15.31 3.66 -18.41
N MET A 67 -14.69 4.28 -19.41
CA MET A 67 -14.56 5.72 -19.53
C MET A 67 -14.79 6.16 -20.97
N ARG A 68 -15.81 7.00 -21.21
CA ARG A 68 -16.03 7.63 -22.51
C ARG A 68 -15.31 8.96 -22.54
N ILE A 69 -14.31 9.08 -23.40
CA ILE A 69 -13.47 10.27 -23.55
C ILE A 69 -13.90 11.01 -24.82
N PHE A 70 -14.11 12.32 -24.69
CA PHE A 70 -14.53 13.25 -25.73
C PHE A 70 -13.37 14.18 -26.07
N ARG A 71 -13.16 14.45 -27.36
CA ARG A 71 -12.08 15.32 -27.87
C ARG A 71 -12.67 16.46 -28.69
N GLN A 72 -12.22 17.69 -28.46
CA GLN A 72 -12.52 18.86 -29.29
C GLN A 72 -11.24 19.64 -29.62
N TYR A 73 -11.02 19.92 -30.90
CA TYR A 73 -9.94 20.81 -31.35
C TYR A 73 -10.36 22.28 -31.26
N ALA A 74 -9.39 23.16 -30.95
CA ALA A 74 -9.58 24.61 -31.03
C ALA A 74 -9.76 25.04 -32.49
N THR A 75 -10.70 25.95 -32.75
CA THR A 75 -11.00 26.51 -34.07
C THR A 75 -10.30 27.83 -34.36
N ASP A 76 -9.72 28.47 -33.35
CA ASP A 76 -8.92 29.70 -33.47
C ASP A 76 -7.42 29.43 -33.22
N GLU A 77 -6.58 30.30 -33.77
CA GLU A 77 -5.11 30.26 -33.60
C GLU A 77 -4.70 30.49 -32.13
N SER A 78 -5.52 31.22 -31.36
CA SER A 78 -5.31 31.48 -29.93
C SER A 78 -5.63 30.30 -29.02
N GLY A 79 -6.18 29.19 -29.52
CA GLY A 79 -6.48 28.00 -28.71
C GLY A 79 -7.61 28.20 -27.69
N THR A 80 -8.46 29.21 -27.88
CA THR A 80 -9.45 29.68 -26.90
C THR A 80 -10.88 29.29 -27.25
N THR A 81 -11.18 29.11 -28.53
CA THR A 81 -12.52 28.78 -29.03
C THR A 81 -12.54 27.34 -29.53
N PHE A 82 -13.51 26.56 -29.07
CA PHE A 82 -13.65 25.14 -29.43
C PHE A 82 -15.03 24.89 -30.01
N ASN A 83 -15.10 24.12 -31.09
CA ASN A 83 -16.36 23.85 -31.77
C ASN A 83 -16.96 22.51 -31.34
N ALA A 84 -18.09 22.55 -30.65
CA ALA A 84 -18.83 21.35 -30.26
C ALA A 84 -19.31 20.52 -31.48
N ALA A 85 -19.43 21.13 -32.67
CA ALA A 85 -19.76 20.42 -33.92
C ALA A 85 -18.60 19.55 -34.47
N THR A 86 -17.41 19.57 -33.85
CA THR A 86 -16.28 18.68 -34.16
C THR A 86 -15.94 17.73 -33.00
N GLU A 87 -16.81 17.61 -32.00
CA GLU A 87 -16.61 16.67 -30.89
C GLU A 87 -16.68 15.22 -31.38
N ILE A 88 -15.63 14.44 -31.08
CA ILE A 88 -15.60 12.99 -31.27
C ILE A 88 -15.48 12.31 -29.91
N PHE A 89 -15.87 11.04 -29.82
CA PHE A 89 -15.62 10.25 -28.61
C PHE A 89 -15.18 8.83 -28.88
N ARG A 90 -14.49 8.26 -27.89
CA ARG A 90 -14.12 6.84 -27.78
C ARG A 90 -14.45 6.31 -26.39
N THR A 91 -14.83 5.04 -26.30
CA THR A 91 -15.07 4.35 -25.03
C THR A 91 -13.85 3.48 -24.72
N TYR A 92 -13.23 3.70 -23.57
CA TYR A 92 -12.11 2.92 -23.05
C TYR A 92 -12.59 2.00 -21.91
N TYR A 93 -11.85 0.93 -21.66
CA TYR A 93 -12.00 0.12 -20.46
C TYR A 93 -10.66 0.03 -19.72
N TYR A 94 -10.74 0.01 -18.39
CA TYR A 94 -9.56 -0.11 -17.54
C TYR A 94 -9.16 -1.58 -17.43
N LYS A 95 -7.97 -1.90 -17.94
CA LYS A 95 -7.41 -3.24 -17.88
C LYS A 95 -6.33 -3.32 -16.81
N MET A 96 -6.46 -4.28 -15.92
CA MET A 96 -5.38 -4.68 -15.01
C MET A 96 -4.62 -5.83 -15.67
N ASN A 97 -3.31 -5.69 -15.86
CA ASN A 97 -2.48 -6.80 -16.33
C ASN A 97 -1.88 -7.52 -15.12
N TYR A 98 -2.24 -8.79 -14.93
CA TYR A 98 -1.81 -9.55 -13.76
C TYR A 98 -0.55 -10.40 -14.01
N ALA A 99 0.43 -10.31 -13.12
CA ALA A 99 1.34 -11.43 -12.87
C ALA A 99 0.57 -12.56 -12.18
N ALA A 100 0.60 -13.75 -12.77
CA ALA A 100 0.02 -14.99 -12.24
C ALA A 100 -1.46 -14.91 -11.77
N GLY A 101 -2.22 -13.91 -12.24
CA GLY A 101 -3.64 -13.74 -11.93
C GLY A 101 -3.97 -13.06 -10.59
N THR A 102 -2.98 -12.52 -9.85
CA THR A 102 -3.22 -11.94 -8.51
C THR A 102 -2.49 -10.63 -8.20
N ILE A 103 -1.40 -10.29 -8.91
CA ILE A 103 -0.66 -9.03 -8.69
C ILE A 103 -0.76 -8.18 -9.96
N SER A 104 -1.30 -6.96 -9.87
CA SER A 104 -1.30 -6.03 -11.01
C SER A 104 0.13 -5.56 -11.27
N LEU A 105 0.66 -5.84 -12.46
CA LEU A 105 1.97 -5.39 -12.93
C LEU A 105 1.91 -3.96 -13.48
N ASN A 106 0.84 -3.66 -14.19
CA ASN A 106 0.50 -2.35 -14.72
C ASN A 106 -1.00 -2.31 -15.04
N ASN A 107 -1.53 -1.10 -15.02
CA ASN A 107 -2.87 -0.75 -15.47
C ASN A 107 -2.78 0.00 -16.80
N ASP A 108 -3.83 -0.05 -17.60
CA ASP A 108 -3.93 0.73 -18.84
C ASP A 108 -5.38 1.01 -19.22
N TRP A 109 -5.62 2.13 -19.90
CA TRP A 109 -6.90 2.47 -20.51
C TRP A 109 -6.88 2.06 -21.97
N LEU A 110 -7.44 0.89 -22.26
CA LEU A 110 -7.46 0.35 -23.62
C LEU A 110 -8.78 0.70 -24.33
N PRO A 111 -8.76 1.00 -25.64
CA PRO A 111 -9.99 1.13 -26.42
C PRO A 111 -10.86 -0.11 -26.26
N ALA A 112 -12.15 0.09 -26.01
CA ALA A 112 -13.13 -1.01 -26.02
C ALA A 112 -13.08 -1.74 -27.36
N TYR A 113 -12.97 -3.07 -27.28
CA TYR A 113 -12.87 -3.98 -28.42
C TYR A 113 -14.24 -4.52 -28.84
N GLU A 114 -14.28 -5.15 -30.00
CA GLU A 114 -15.50 -5.50 -30.73
C GLU A 114 -16.52 -6.31 -29.91
N ASP A 115 -16.06 -7.27 -29.10
CA ASP A 115 -16.94 -8.11 -28.27
C ASP A 115 -17.54 -7.36 -27.06
N LEU A 116 -17.05 -6.16 -26.75
CA LEU A 116 -17.67 -5.27 -25.75
C LEU A 116 -18.80 -4.42 -26.34
N GLY A 117 -19.09 -4.50 -27.65
CA GLY A 117 -20.26 -3.87 -28.27
C GLY A 117 -20.33 -2.33 -28.22
N LYS A 118 -19.31 -1.66 -27.68
CA LYS A 118 -19.35 -0.22 -27.38
C LYS A 118 -19.37 0.64 -28.64
N LEU A 119 -19.94 1.84 -28.47
CA LEU A 119 -20.02 2.84 -29.51
C LEU A 119 -18.83 3.81 -29.47
N LYS A 120 -18.46 4.31 -30.65
CA LYS A 120 -17.67 5.52 -30.88
C LYS A 120 -18.51 6.56 -31.62
N SER A 121 -18.05 7.81 -31.60
CA SER A 121 -18.54 8.87 -32.49
C SER A 121 -17.36 9.52 -33.21
N ASP A 122 -17.49 9.70 -34.51
CA ASP A 122 -16.52 10.40 -35.37
C ASP A 122 -17.05 11.78 -35.82
N ALA A 123 -18.31 12.09 -35.50
CA ALA A 123 -18.94 13.40 -35.68
C ALA A 123 -20.19 13.49 -34.77
N PRO A 124 -20.50 14.65 -34.18
CA PRO A 124 -21.61 14.80 -33.24
C PRO A 124 -22.95 14.33 -33.80
N GLY A 125 -23.68 13.55 -32.99
CA GLY A 125 -24.96 12.96 -33.37
C GLY A 125 -24.88 11.73 -34.28
N SER A 126 -23.67 11.29 -34.66
CA SER A 126 -23.43 10.03 -35.37
C SER A 126 -22.62 9.07 -34.51
N THR A 127 -23.05 7.80 -34.44
CA THR A 127 -22.35 6.73 -33.72
C THR A 127 -22.17 5.49 -34.57
N SER A 128 -21.12 4.73 -34.30
CA SER A 128 -20.85 3.42 -34.89
C SER A 128 -20.20 2.49 -33.86
N THR A 129 -20.15 1.18 -34.13
CA THR A 129 -19.45 0.22 -33.27
C THR A 129 -17.95 0.53 -33.25
N GLN A 130 -17.36 0.51 -32.06
CA GLN A 130 -15.94 0.71 -31.85
C GLN A 130 -15.18 -0.61 -31.96
N THR A 131 -13.96 -0.54 -32.50
CA THR A 131 -13.00 -1.65 -32.57
C THR A 131 -11.82 -1.39 -31.63
N SER A 132 -11.05 -2.44 -31.33
CA SER A 132 -9.77 -2.33 -30.61
C SER A 132 -8.74 -1.40 -31.27
N ALA A 133 -8.89 -1.08 -32.57
CA ALA A 133 -8.03 -0.16 -33.30
C ALA A 133 -8.42 1.33 -33.17
N ASP A 134 -9.60 1.64 -32.63
CA ASP A 134 -10.18 2.99 -32.62
C ASP A 134 -9.70 3.86 -31.44
N SER A 135 -8.41 3.87 -31.10
CA SER A 135 -7.90 4.82 -30.11
C SER A 135 -7.97 6.27 -30.61
N LEU A 136 -8.11 7.24 -29.69
CA LEU A 136 -7.78 8.64 -29.95
C LEU A 136 -6.28 8.75 -30.24
N THR A 137 -5.91 9.47 -31.29
CA THR A 137 -4.51 9.72 -31.68
C THR A 137 -4.21 11.20 -31.81
N TRP A 138 -2.91 11.52 -31.77
CA TRP A 138 -2.39 12.85 -32.08
C TRP A 138 -2.36 13.08 -33.59
N GLU A 139 -3.36 13.79 -34.13
CA GLU A 139 -3.50 14.00 -35.58
C GLU A 139 -2.72 15.20 -36.13
N ASN A 140 -2.48 16.23 -35.30
CA ASN A 140 -1.88 17.50 -35.67
C ASN A 140 -1.41 18.27 -34.41
N GLY A 141 -0.81 19.44 -34.62
CA GLY A 141 -0.28 20.30 -33.56
C GLY A 141 -1.28 21.19 -32.82
N ARG A 142 -2.58 21.14 -33.14
CA ARG A 142 -3.56 22.11 -32.63
C ARG A 142 -3.82 21.93 -31.15
N THR A 143 -4.06 23.04 -30.45
CA THR A 143 -4.69 23.06 -29.13
C THR A 143 -5.95 22.20 -29.14
N VAL A 144 -6.05 21.31 -28.16
CA VAL A 144 -7.12 20.33 -28.05
C VAL A 144 -7.57 20.24 -26.59
N ARG A 145 -8.83 19.90 -26.38
CA ARG A 145 -9.35 19.62 -25.04
C ARG A 145 -10.07 18.29 -24.96
N PHE A 146 -9.98 17.69 -23.78
CA PHE A 146 -10.56 16.41 -23.43
C PHE A 146 -11.48 16.55 -22.22
N ARG A 147 -12.59 15.84 -22.21
CA ARG A 147 -13.42 15.57 -21.02
C ARG A 147 -13.85 14.13 -21.07
N ALA A 148 -14.17 13.54 -19.93
CA ALA A 148 -14.63 12.17 -19.87
C ALA A 148 -15.72 11.96 -18.83
N TRP A 149 -16.57 10.97 -19.06
CA TRP A 149 -17.38 10.37 -18.00
C TRP A 149 -16.97 8.91 -17.80
N GLY A 150 -17.03 8.44 -16.57
CA GLY A 150 -16.67 7.10 -16.15
C GLY A 150 -17.87 6.35 -15.57
N ARG A 151 -17.84 5.02 -15.66
CA ARG A 151 -18.83 4.11 -15.08
C ARG A 151 -18.12 2.95 -14.42
N SER A 152 -18.48 2.68 -13.16
CA SER A 152 -17.87 1.59 -12.42
C SER A 152 -18.47 0.21 -12.76
N ASN A 153 -17.61 -0.81 -12.82
CA ASN A 153 -17.90 -2.24 -12.85
C ASN A 153 -17.96 -2.87 -11.43
N LEU A 154 -17.94 -2.05 -10.38
CA LEU A 154 -18.01 -2.54 -8.99
C LEU A 154 -19.22 -3.47 -8.79
N SER A 155 -18.96 -4.66 -8.21
CA SER A 155 -19.90 -5.81 -8.09
C SER A 155 -20.06 -6.67 -9.35
N GLY A 156 -19.26 -6.50 -10.40
CA GLY A 156 -19.43 -7.21 -11.66
C GLY A 156 -20.74 -6.85 -12.35
N CYS A 157 -21.12 -5.57 -12.30
CA CYS A 157 -22.36 -5.08 -12.91
C CYS A 157 -22.28 -5.04 -14.45
N MET A 158 -21.09 -5.27 -15.02
CA MET A 158 -20.83 -5.29 -16.46
C MET A 158 -20.35 -6.67 -16.96
N VAL A 159 -20.96 -7.74 -16.47
CA VAL A 159 -20.79 -9.10 -17.02
C VAL A 159 -21.83 -9.35 -18.12
N SER A 160 -21.39 -9.78 -19.30
CA SER A 160 -22.25 -10.02 -20.47
C SER A 160 -23.03 -11.36 -20.39
N GLY A 161 -24.22 -11.39 -20.98
CA GLY A 161 -24.92 -12.64 -21.34
C GLY A 161 -26.15 -13.06 -20.53
N ASP A 162 -26.37 -12.54 -19.31
CA ASP A 162 -27.58 -12.84 -18.52
C ASP A 162 -28.20 -11.55 -17.93
N THR A 163 -29.31 -11.10 -18.52
CA THR A 163 -30.04 -9.87 -18.12
C THR A 163 -30.71 -9.99 -16.73
N ALA A 164 -30.91 -11.20 -16.21
CA ALA A 164 -31.46 -11.45 -14.89
C ALA A 164 -30.37 -11.52 -13.80
N ALA A 165 -29.18 -12.05 -14.13
CA ALA A 165 -28.00 -11.94 -13.28
C ALA A 165 -27.51 -10.48 -13.19
N ALA A 166 -27.40 -9.79 -14.33
CA ALA A 166 -26.97 -8.39 -14.38
C ALA A 166 -27.84 -7.49 -13.47
N ARG A 167 -29.16 -7.69 -13.44
CA ARG A 167 -30.06 -6.96 -12.52
C ARG A 167 -29.81 -7.20 -11.03
N LYS A 168 -29.22 -8.33 -10.64
CA LYS A 168 -28.88 -8.62 -9.24
C LYS A 168 -27.61 -7.88 -8.81
N SER A 169 -26.64 -7.72 -9.71
CA SER A 169 -25.37 -7.02 -9.48
C SER A 169 -25.36 -5.55 -9.95
N PHE A 170 -26.37 -5.07 -10.67
CA PHE A 170 -26.39 -3.72 -11.26
C PHE A 170 -26.32 -2.60 -10.22
N TYR A 171 -25.10 -2.18 -9.93
CA TYR A 171 -24.75 -1.05 -9.07
C TYR A 171 -24.21 0.09 -9.95
N PRO A 172 -25.03 1.12 -10.24
CA PRO A 172 -24.62 2.21 -11.12
C PRO A 172 -23.94 3.33 -10.34
N ASP A 173 -22.62 3.42 -10.44
CA ASP A 173 -21.82 4.57 -9.99
C ASP A 173 -21.12 5.20 -11.19
N TYR A 174 -21.20 6.53 -11.26
CA TYR A 174 -20.77 7.33 -12.42
C TYR A 174 -19.88 8.48 -11.96
N THR A 175 -18.92 8.83 -12.80
CA THR A 175 -17.97 9.92 -12.56
C THR A 175 -17.86 10.83 -13.78
N VAL A 176 -17.44 12.10 -13.60
CA VAL A 176 -17.15 13.03 -14.71
C VAL A 176 -15.89 13.84 -14.44
N SER A 177 -15.18 14.24 -15.49
CA SER A 177 -14.12 15.25 -15.45
C SER A 177 -14.58 16.57 -16.08
N ASP A 178 -13.97 17.66 -15.63
CA ASP A 178 -14.02 18.94 -16.34
C ASP A 178 -13.17 18.89 -17.62
N TRP A 179 -13.25 19.93 -18.44
CA TRP A 179 -12.40 20.08 -19.62
C TRP A 179 -10.92 20.27 -19.26
N VAL A 180 -10.08 19.36 -19.71
CA VAL A 180 -8.61 19.44 -19.68
C VAL A 180 -8.14 19.92 -21.04
N THR A 181 -7.47 21.07 -21.10
CA THR A 181 -7.00 21.69 -22.35
C THR A 181 -5.48 21.64 -22.42
N VAL A 182 -4.93 21.22 -23.58
CA VAL A 182 -3.49 21.18 -23.85
C VAL A 182 -3.19 21.85 -25.19
N SER A 183 -2.06 22.52 -25.30
CA SER A 183 -1.65 23.33 -26.46
C SER A 183 -1.08 22.53 -27.64
N GLY A 184 -1.32 21.22 -27.70
CA GLY A 184 -0.82 20.33 -28.73
C GLY A 184 -0.54 18.92 -28.19
N PRO A 185 0.19 18.08 -28.94
CA PRO A 185 0.62 16.76 -28.48
C PRO A 185 1.31 16.81 -27.13
N THR A 186 0.92 15.90 -26.24
CA THR A 186 1.42 15.78 -24.86
C THR A 186 1.51 14.30 -24.51
N GLU A 187 2.56 13.89 -23.79
CA GLU A 187 2.81 12.47 -23.46
C GLU A 187 1.70 11.82 -22.62
N ASN A 188 0.94 12.63 -21.87
CA ASN A 188 -0.06 12.17 -20.92
C ASN A 188 -1.13 13.26 -20.65
N ILE A 189 -2.41 12.89 -20.65
CA ILE A 189 -3.53 13.77 -20.34
C ILE A 189 -4.08 13.44 -18.94
N PRO A 190 -3.93 14.33 -17.94
CA PRO A 190 -4.45 14.09 -16.59
C PRO A 190 -5.96 14.36 -16.52
N LEU A 191 -6.78 13.31 -16.41
CA LEU A 191 -8.24 13.43 -16.28
C LEU A 191 -8.67 13.30 -14.81
N THR A 192 -8.95 14.43 -14.14
CA THR A 192 -9.45 14.41 -12.75
C THR A 192 -10.97 14.26 -12.71
N MET A 193 -11.44 13.14 -12.18
CA MET A 193 -12.82 12.68 -12.22
C MET A 193 -13.52 12.86 -10.86
N ARG A 194 -14.85 13.01 -10.83
CA ARG A 194 -15.67 13.27 -9.62
C ARG A 194 -16.91 12.41 -9.60
N HIS A 195 -17.30 11.86 -8.46
CA HIS A 195 -18.57 11.12 -8.35
C HIS A 195 -19.77 12.06 -8.44
N ILE A 196 -20.66 11.81 -9.39
CA ILE A 196 -21.88 12.61 -9.60
C ILE A 196 -23.09 12.07 -8.80
N THR A 197 -22.90 10.99 -8.03
CA THR A 197 -23.90 10.42 -7.12
C THR A 197 -23.47 10.54 -5.64
N CYS A 198 -24.43 10.44 -4.73
CA CYS A 198 -24.19 10.13 -3.33
C CYS A 198 -24.27 8.61 -3.14
N ARG A 199 -23.38 8.02 -2.35
CA ARG A 199 -23.37 6.59 -2.05
C ARG A 199 -23.85 6.30 -0.64
N ILE A 200 -24.54 5.19 -0.43
CA ILE A 200 -24.80 4.60 0.89
C ILE A 200 -24.33 3.16 0.87
N ALA A 201 -23.46 2.81 1.83
CA ALA A 201 -22.89 1.50 2.02
C ALA A 201 -23.31 0.91 3.38
N LEU A 202 -23.73 -0.35 3.36
CA LEU A 202 -23.94 -1.15 4.56
C LEU A 202 -22.92 -2.28 4.54
N VAL A 203 -22.05 -2.33 5.53
CA VAL A 203 -20.93 -3.28 5.63
C VAL A 203 -21.18 -4.22 6.80
N CYS A 204 -21.02 -5.52 6.58
CA CYS A 204 -21.32 -6.50 7.61
C CYS A 204 -20.23 -6.51 8.69
N LYS A 205 -20.61 -6.55 9.97
CA LYS A 205 -19.67 -6.87 11.05
C LYS A 205 -19.31 -8.34 11.01
N GLY A 206 -18.20 -8.69 11.66
CA GLY A 206 -17.70 -10.06 11.74
C GLY A 206 -18.74 -11.11 12.15
N GLY A 207 -18.60 -12.34 11.64
CA GLY A 207 -19.47 -13.46 11.98
C GLY A 207 -20.94 -13.31 11.57
N ASN A 208 -21.25 -12.29 10.77
CA ASN A 208 -22.55 -12.05 10.15
C ASN A 208 -22.39 -12.09 8.62
N GLU A 209 -23.44 -12.50 7.91
CA GLU A 209 -23.59 -12.36 6.46
C GLU A 209 -24.90 -11.62 6.14
N PHE A 210 -24.91 -10.78 5.10
CA PHE A 210 -26.15 -10.10 4.67
C PHE A 210 -27.00 -10.98 3.76
N GLY A 211 -28.29 -11.10 4.07
CA GLY A 211 -29.30 -11.64 3.14
C GLY A 211 -29.99 -10.58 2.30
N SER A 212 -30.20 -9.39 2.85
CA SER A 212 -30.81 -8.26 2.15
C SER A 212 -30.65 -6.96 2.95
N ALA A 213 -30.72 -5.84 2.25
CA ALA A 213 -30.89 -4.52 2.86
C ALA A 213 -31.93 -3.70 2.07
N GLN A 214 -32.70 -2.88 2.78
CA GLN A 214 -33.66 -1.95 2.18
C GLN A 214 -33.87 -0.70 3.05
N VAL A 215 -34.28 0.39 2.42
CA VAL A 215 -34.93 1.52 3.12
C VAL A 215 -36.33 1.08 3.55
N CYS A 216 -36.75 1.46 4.75
CA CYS A 216 -38.11 1.22 5.22
C CYS A 216 -39.07 2.26 4.62
N LEU A 217 -40.14 1.81 3.97
CA LEU A 217 -41.13 2.66 3.28
C LEU A 217 -42.59 2.33 3.67
N GLU A 218 -42.82 1.17 4.28
CA GLU A 218 -44.14 0.69 4.70
C GLU A 218 -44.52 1.28 6.06
N ASP A 219 -45.80 1.60 6.26
CA ASP A 219 -46.29 2.15 7.54
C ASP A 219 -45.95 1.22 8.73
N ALA A 220 -45.98 -0.10 8.50
CA ALA A 220 -45.66 -1.12 9.51
C ALA A 220 -44.18 -1.14 9.94
N ASP A 221 -43.28 -0.45 9.23
CA ASP A 221 -41.88 -0.28 9.65
C ASP A 221 -41.68 0.88 10.63
N TYR A 222 -42.72 1.67 10.89
CA TYR A 222 -42.69 2.90 11.67
C TYR A 222 -43.70 2.87 12.82
N ASP A 223 -43.36 3.51 13.94
CA ASP A 223 -44.24 3.60 15.11
C ASP A 223 -45.31 4.71 14.91
N ASN A 224 -45.18 5.49 13.82
CA ASN A 224 -46.05 6.57 13.40
C ASN A 224 -46.02 6.69 11.87
N THR A 225 -47.19 6.63 11.23
CA THR A 225 -47.34 6.76 9.77
C THR A 225 -46.77 8.07 9.21
N THR A 226 -46.81 9.15 10.01
CA THR A 226 -46.28 10.47 9.66
C THR A 226 -44.77 10.46 9.38
N ASP A 227 -44.02 9.53 9.99
CA ASP A 227 -42.59 9.37 9.73
C ASP A 227 -42.33 8.53 8.47
N ALA A 228 -43.17 7.54 8.17
CA ALA A 228 -43.14 6.83 6.89
C ALA A 228 -43.40 7.79 5.71
N ASP A 229 -44.39 8.68 5.83
CA ASP A 229 -44.71 9.70 4.82
C ASP A 229 -43.54 10.63 4.52
N LYS A 230 -42.81 11.10 5.54
CA LYS A 230 -41.61 11.95 5.35
C LYS A 230 -40.52 11.20 4.57
N VAL A 231 -40.31 9.92 4.84
CA VAL A 231 -39.29 9.11 4.17
C VAL A 231 -39.72 8.81 2.73
N ARG A 232 -41.01 8.45 2.51
CA ARG A 232 -41.59 8.26 1.17
C ARG A 232 -41.49 9.54 0.33
N ALA A 233 -41.75 10.72 0.89
CA ALA A 233 -41.67 12.00 0.17
C ALA A 233 -40.27 12.28 -0.41
N VAL A 234 -39.21 11.82 0.26
CA VAL A 234 -37.82 11.94 -0.24
C VAL A 234 -37.49 10.78 -1.19
N TYR A 235 -37.84 9.54 -0.84
CA TYR A 235 -37.58 8.36 -1.67
C TYR A 235 -38.24 8.46 -3.05
N ASN A 236 -39.45 9.01 -3.12
CA ASN A 236 -40.21 9.24 -4.36
C ASN A 236 -39.53 10.22 -5.34
N LYS A 237 -38.53 10.98 -4.90
CA LYS A 237 -37.68 11.84 -5.75
C LYS A 237 -36.36 11.17 -6.16
N MET A 238 -35.95 10.12 -5.46
CA MET A 238 -34.72 9.38 -5.75
C MET A 238 -34.89 8.55 -7.02
N CYS A 239 -33.91 8.61 -7.92
CA CYS A 239 -33.88 7.81 -9.14
C CYS A 239 -32.65 6.89 -9.16
N MET A 240 -32.76 5.68 -9.69
CA MET A 240 -31.58 4.85 -9.94
C MET A 240 -30.82 5.40 -11.15
N PRO A 241 -29.52 5.71 -11.03
CA PRO A 241 -28.71 6.20 -12.15
C PRO A 241 -28.68 5.22 -13.33
N ALA A 242 -28.71 5.76 -14.55
CA ALA A 242 -28.81 5.01 -15.80
C ALA A 242 -27.77 5.40 -16.86
N GLY A 243 -26.90 6.37 -16.58
CA GLY A 243 -25.91 6.86 -17.51
C GLY A 243 -25.56 8.33 -17.25
N VAL A 244 -24.73 8.87 -18.14
CA VAL A 244 -24.44 10.30 -18.26
C VAL A 244 -24.91 10.76 -19.63
N ASP A 245 -25.51 11.95 -19.69
CA ASP A 245 -25.86 12.58 -20.95
C ASP A 245 -24.60 13.14 -21.64
N ASP A 246 -24.24 12.60 -22.80
CA ASP A 246 -23.04 12.98 -23.55
C ASP A 246 -22.98 14.49 -23.89
N ALA A 247 -24.13 15.18 -24.00
CA ALA A 247 -24.15 16.62 -24.28
C ALA A 247 -23.99 17.44 -23.00
N THR A 248 -24.80 17.17 -21.96
CA THR A 248 -24.86 18.01 -20.75
C THR A 248 -23.93 17.57 -19.63
N PHE A 249 -23.37 16.35 -19.69
CA PHE A 249 -22.58 15.71 -18.65
C PHE A 249 -23.32 15.53 -17.31
N GLN A 250 -24.65 15.56 -17.35
CA GLN A 250 -25.50 15.32 -16.19
C GLN A 250 -25.97 13.87 -16.13
N LEU A 251 -26.34 13.41 -14.94
CA LEU A 251 -26.93 12.08 -14.76
C LEU A 251 -28.21 11.89 -15.57
N THR A 252 -28.43 10.64 -15.99
CA THR A 252 -29.73 10.15 -16.45
C THR A 252 -30.24 9.06 -15.52
N ALA A 253 -31.54 8.79 -15.59
CA ALA A 253 -32.26 7.71 -14.91
C ALA A 253 -33.03 6.86 -15.93
N MET A 254 -33.68 5.78 -15.48
CA MET A 254 -34.46 4.88 -16.34
C MET A 254 -35.87 4.62 -15.78
N THR A 255 -36.84 4.38 -16.66
CA THR A 255 -38.18 3.94 -16.24
C THR A 255 -38.16 2.55 -15.60
N LYS A 256 -39.16 2.26 -14.76
CA LYS A 256 -39.43 0.92 -14.21
C LYS A 256 -39.65 -0.11 -15.34
N GLN A 257 -40.24 0.32 -16.46
CA GLN A 257 -40.45 -0.51 -17.65
C GLN A 257 -39.12 -0.87 -18.32
N LEU A 258 -38.23 0.10 -18.57
CA LEU A 258 -36.92 -0.16 -19.17
C LEU A 258 -36.11 -1.08 -18.24
N TYR A 259 -35.99 -0.78 -16.95
CA TYR A 259 -35.28 -1.65 -16.00
C TYR A 259 -35.88 -3.07 -15.91
N GLY A 260 -37.21 -3.20 -16.00
CA GLY A 260 -37.93 -4.47 -15.91
C GLY A 260 -37.89 -5.34 -17.18
N GLY A 261 -37.63 -4.76 -18.35
CA GLY A 261 -37.70 -5.45 -19.64
C GLY A 261 -36.76 -6.65 -19.76
N SER A 262 -37.27 -7.81 -20.23
CA SER A 262 -36.47 -9.05 -20.35
C SER A 262 -35.34 -8.96 -21.39
N ALA A 263 -35.49 -8.08 -22.39
CA ALA A 263 -34.49 -7.77 -23.41
C ALA A 263 -33.64 -6.52 -23.07
N THR A 264 -33.82 -5.93 -21.89
CA THR A 264 -33.03 -4.75 -21.49
C THR A 264 -31.62 -5.18 -21.11
N ASP A 265 -30.67 -4.58 -21.82
CA ASP A 265 -29.26 -4.80 -21.63
C ASP A 265 -28.66 -3.69 -20.76
N LEU A 266 -28.44 -3.99 -19.48
CA LEU A 266 -27.85 -3.05 -18.54
C LEU A 266 -26.32 -2.92 -18.70
N TYR A 267 -25.68 -3.75 -19.53
CA TYR A 267 -24.26 -3.60 -19.86
C TYR A 267 -24.06 -2.40 -20.79
N ASP A 268 -24.83 -2.32 -21.89
CA ASP A 268 -24.85 -1.20 -22.84
C ASP A 268 -26.07 -0.29 -22.63
N ILE A 269 -26.26 0.21 -21.42
CA ILE A 269 -27.41 1.08 -21.14
C ILE A 269 -27.37 2.38 -21.96
N GLU A 270 -26.17 2.78 -22.40
CA GLU A 270 -25.91 4.00 -23.17
C GLU A 270 -26.40 3.93 -24.63
N LYS A 271 -26.91 2.78 -25.10
CA LYS A 271 -27.57 2.65 -26.41
C LYS A 271 -29.05 3.02 -26.39
N TYR A 272 -29.66 3.09 -25.21
CA TYR A 272 -31.07 3.44 -25.05
C TYR A 272 -31.25 4.96 -25.01
N THR A 273 -32.39 5.41 -25.51
CA THR A 273 -32.75 6.82 -25.65
C THR A 273 -33.94 7.20 -24.76
N THR A 274 -34.36 8.47 -24.82
CA THR A 274 -35.60 8.90 -24.16
C THR A 274 -36.85 8.20 -24.70
N THR A 275 -36.83 7.72 -25.95
CA THR A 275 -37.92 6.92 -26.54
C THR A 275 -37.99 5.52 -25.95
N ASP A 276 -36.86 4.96 -25.53
CA ASP A 276 -36.75 3.62 -24.91
C ASP A 276 -37.03 3.65 -23.40
N GLY A 277 -37.01 4.83 -22.78
CA GLY A 277 -37.31 5.02 -21.36
C GLY A 277 -36.17 5.58 -20.51
N ILE A 278 -35.14 6.20 -21.12
CA ILE A 278 -34.18 7.04 -20.39
C ILE A 278 -34.85 8.37 -19.98
N VAL A 279 -34.60 8.83 -18.76
CA VAL A 279 -35.14 10.07 -18.19
C VAL A 279 -33.97 10.99 -17.84
N LYS A 280 -33.95 12.19 -18.42
CA LYS A 280 -32.92 13.21 -18.13
C LYS A 280 -33.34 14.06 -16.93
N ILE A 281 -32.37 14.56 -16.16
CA ILE A 281 -32.62 15.52 -15.08
C ILE A 281 -33.51 16.69 -15.56
N GLY A 282 -34.45 17.11 -14.70
CA GLY A 282 -35.29 18.28 -14.94
C GLY A 282 -36.41 18.09 -15.96
N THR A 283 -36.53 16.92 -16.59
CA THR A 283 -37.53 16.68 -17.66
C THR A 283 -38.88 16.13 -17.16
N GLN A 284 -38.95 15.65 -15.91
CA GLN A 284 -40.15 15.01 -15.36
C GLN A 284 -40.43 15.49 -13.93
N LYS A 285 -41.71 15.64 -13.57
CA LYS A 285 -42.13 16.03 -12.21
C LYS A 285 -41.90 14.94 -11.18
N SER A 286 -41.81 15.31 -9.89
CA SER A 286 -41.66 14.36 -8.77
C SER A 286 -42.74 13.27 -8.77
N GLU A 287 -43.98 13.60 -9.11
CA GLU A 287 -45.10 12.65 -9.22
C GLU A 287 -44.88 11.61 -10.33
N TYR A 288 -44.34 12.03 -11.48
CA TYR A 288 -44.02 11.10 -12.56
C TYR A 288 -42.89 10.16 -12.15
N ILE A 289 -41.86 10.69 -11.47
CA ILE A 289 -40.71 9.92 -10.96
C ILE A 289 -41.20 8.84 -9.99
N ALA A 290 -41.96 9.22 -8.96
CA ALA A 290 -42.55 8.30 -7.97
C ALA A 290 -43.28 7.11 -8.61
N ASN A 291 -44.07 7.38 -9.65
CA ASN A 291 -44.91 6.37 -10.29
C ASN A 291 -44.15 5.53 -11.34
N ASN A 292 -43.29 6.14 -12.16
CA ASN A 292 -42.80 5.53 -13.41
C ASN A 292 -41.28 5.31 -13.48
N VAL A 293 -40.47 5.96 -12.64
CA VAL A 293 -39.00 5.89 -12.69
C VAL A 293 -38.48 4.86 -11.69
N GLN A 294 -37.44 4.11 -12.06
CA GLN A 294 -36.84 3.12 -11.17
C GLN A 294 -36.12 3.84 -10.02
N HIS A 295 -36.47 3.50 -8.78
CA HIS A 295 -35.82 4.06 -7.58
C HIS A 295 -34.55 3.30 -7.22
N PRO A 296 -33.60 3.91 -6.48
CA PRO A 296 -32.41 3.23 -5.98
C PRO A 296 -32.75 2.02 -5.12
N MET A 297 -31.90 1.00 -5.23
CA MET A 297 -31.95 -0.21 -4.45
C MET A 297 -30.57 -0.51 -3.88
N PHE A 298 -30.51 -1.05 -2.68
CA PHE A 298 -29.29 -1.68 -2.19
C PHE A 298 -28.98 -2.94 -3.02
N LYS A 299 -27.75 -3.03 -3.52
CA LYS A 299 -27.23 -4.14 -4.32
C LYS A 299 -26.13 -4.87 -3.57
N ASN A 300 -26.17 -6.19 -3.62
CA ASN A 300 -25.16 -7.04 -3.01
C ASN A 300 -23.86 -6.91 -3.82
N ASN A 301 -22.77 -6.57 -3.14
CA ASN A 301 -21.42 -6.62 -3.68
C ASN A 301 -20.63 -7.69 -2.93
N ASN A 302 -20.33 -8.80 -3.62
CA ASN A 302 -19.48 -9.90 -3.16
C ASN A 302 -19.88 -10.53 -1.81
N GLY A 303 -21.15 -10.50 -1.43
CA GLY A 303 -21.71 -11.09 -0.21
C GLY A 303 -21.54 -10.28 1.08
N ASN A 304 -20.59 -9.34 1.11
CA ASN A 304 -20.12 -8.71 2.35
C ASN A 304 -20.64 -7.28 2.58
N GLN A 305 -21.08 -6.60 1.52
CA GLN A 305 -21.62 -5.24 1.61
C GLN A 305 -22.81 -5.04 0.67
N TYR A 306 -23.70 -4.13 1.06
CA TYR A 306 -24.80 -3.67 0.23
C TYR A 306 -24.62 -2.18 -0.10
N LEU A 307 -24.57 -1.85 -1.38
CA LEU A 307 -24.29 -0.51 -1.89
C LEU A 307 -25.52 0.08 -2.60
N MET A 308 -25.73 1.38 -2.49
CA MET A 308 -26.79 2.11 -3.19
C MET A 308 -26.26 3.48 -3.63
N SER A 309 -26.42 3.81 -4.92
CA SER A 309 -26.11 5.13 -5.48
C SER A 309 -27.40 5.93 -5.62
N ILE A 310 -27.38 7.17 -5.14
CA ILE A 310 -28.53 8.07 -5.09
C ILE A 310 -28.11 9.42 -5.72
N PRO A 311 -28.78 9.89 -6.78
CA PRO A 311 -28.55 11.21 -7.34
C PRO A 311 -29.09 12.32 -6.43
N PHE A 312 -28.76 13.57 -6.78
CA PHE A 312 -29.56 14.74 -6.43
C PHE A 312 -31.01 14.62 -6.94
N ASP A 313 -31.89 15.55 -6.55
CA ASP A 313 -33.27 15.58 -7.06
C ASP A 313 -33.26 15.69 -8.60
N MET A 314 -33.79 14.67 -9.26
CA MET A 314 -33.83 14.56 -10.72
C MET A 314 -35.08 15.23 -11.33
N SER A 315 -36.02 15.67 -10.49
CA SER A 315 -37.29 16.24 -10.93
C SER A 315 -37.13 17.62 -11.58
N SER A 316 -38.12 18.01 -12.38
CA SER A 316 -38.30 19.40 -12.84
C SER A 316 -38.55 20.39 -11.70
N ASP A 317 -38.86 19.90 -10.50
CA ASP A 317 -39.36 20.73 -9.40
C ASP A 317 -38.20 21.33 -8.60
N ASN A 318 -37.09 20.60 -8.42
CA ASN A 318 -35.89 21.03 -7.67
C ASN A 318 -34.59 20.47 -8.31
N ALA A 319 -34.51 20.47 -9.65
CA ALA A 319 -33.45 19.81 -10.41
C ALA A 319 -32.03 20.13 -9.89
N GLY A 320 -31.31 19.11 -9.43
CA GLY A 320 -29.92 19.24 -8.95
C GLY A 320 -29.78 19.55 -7.45
N GLU A 321 -30.88 19.77 -6.72
CA GLU A 321 -30.81 19.99 -5.27
C GLU A 321 -30.47 18.71 -4.48
N ALA A 322 -29.77 18.88 -3.37
CA ALA A 322 -29.41 17.77 -2.49
C ALA A 322 -30.65 17.25 -1.72
N LEU A 323 -30.89 15.94 -1.81
CA LEU A 323 -31.97 15.28 -1.06
C LEU A 323 -31.56 15.11 0.41
N VAL A 324 -32.48 15.27 1.36
CA VAL A 324 -32.22 15.05 2.80
C VAL A 324 -33.09 13.92 3.32
N LEU A 325 -32.49 12.77 3.64
CA LEU A 325 -33.18 11.71 4.36
C LEU A 325 -33.45 12.17 5.80
N PRO A 326 -34.70 12.17 6.29
CA PRO A 326 -35.02 12.66 7.63
C PRO A 326 -34.45 11.75 8.72
N ALA A 327 -34.24 12.28 9.93
CA ALA A 327 -33.70 11.53 11.07
C ALA A 327 -34.55 10.29 11.48
N CYS A 328 -35.82 10.25 11.08
CA CYS A 328 -36.69 9.09 11.27
C CYS A 328 -36.42 7.93 10.31
N THR A 329 -35.65 8.14 9.22
CA THR A 329 -35.35 7.10 8.21
C THR A 329 -34.87 5.82 8.87
N ARG A 330 -35.58 4.72 8.61
CA ARG A 330 -35.22 3.38 9.06
C ARG A 330 -34.61 2.57 7.92
N PHE A 331 -33.59 1.78 8.24
CA PHE A 331 -33.00 0.78 7.36
C PHE A 331 -33.26 -0.60 7.93
N LYS A 332 -33.74 -1.51 7.08
CA LYS A 332 -34.01 -2.91 7.43
C LYS A 332 -32.95 -3.78 6.79
N VAL A 333 -32.22 -4.53 7.61
CA VAL A 333 -31.20 -5.49 7.20
C VAL A 333 -31.60 -6.89 7.64
N LYS A 334 -31.30 -7.88 6.81
CA LYS A 334 -31.44 -9.30 7.14
C LYS A 334 -30.05 -9.89 7.32
N LEU A 335 -29.77 -10.43 8.49
CA LEU A 335 -28.48 -10.98 8.85
C LEU A 335 -28.58 -12.49 9.11
N TYR A 336 -27.59 -13.24 8.61
CA TYR A 336 -27.39 -14.65 8.91
C TYR A 336 -26.25 -14.82 9.92
N TYR A 337 -26.41 -15.76 10.84
CA TYR A 337 -25.32 -16.21 11.69
C TYR A 337 -24.52 -17.32 10.98
N VAL A 338 -23.23 -17.07 10.73
CA VAL A 338 -22.36 -17.89 9.84
C VAL A 338 -22.23 -19.35 10.28
N LYS A 339 -22.54 -19.67 11.54
CA LYS A 339 -22.24 -20.98 12.14
C LYS A 339 -23.12 -22.16 11.67
N ASN A 340 -24.27 -21.95 11.02
CA ASN A 340 -25.18 -23.05 10.60
C ASN A 340 -26.16 -22.73 9.45
N GLY A 341 -26.06 -21.57 8.79
CA GLY A 341 -26.99 -21.16 7.72
C GLY A 341 -28.48 -21.02 8.12
N THR A 342 -28.80 -21.23 9.41
CA THR A 342 -30.18 -21.40 9.90
C THR A 342 -30.45 -20.52 11.12
N GLU A 343 -30.44 -19.22 10.91
CA GLU A 343 -31.48 -18.30 11.40
C GLU A 343 -31.22 -16.96 10.72
N ALA A 344 -32.24 -16.42 10.04
CA ALA A 344 -32.13 -15.17 9.32
C ALA A 344 -32.96 -14.11 10.02
N GLN A 345 -32.34 -13.36 10.92
CA GLN A 345 -33.04 -12.34 11.70
C GLN A 345 -33.06 -11.01 10.95
N THR A 346 -34.24 -10.38 10.95
CA THR A 346 -34.44 -9.05 10.38
C THR A 346 -34.25 -8.03 11.49
N HIS A 347 -33.33 -7.10 11.29
CA HIS A 347 -33.05 -6.02 12.22
C HIS A 347 -33.30 -4.67 11.54
N THR A 348 -33.82 -3.72 12.31
CA THR A 348 -34.10 -2.36 11.85
C THR A 348 -33.32 -1.38 12.71
N PHE A 349 -32.68 -0.39 12.10
CA PHE A 349 -32.11 0.77 12.81
C PHE A 349 -32.62 2.07 12.21
N LYS A 350 -32.66 3.12 13.03
CA LYS A 350 -33.07 4.47 12.65
C LYS A 350 -31.88 5.41 12.61
N LEU A 351 -31.81 6.22 11.57
CA LEU A 351 -30.68 7.10 11.27
C LEU A 351 -30.35 8.07 12.43
N GLY A 352 -31.35 8.73 13.00
CA GLY A 352 -31.16 9.68 14.11
C GLY A 352 -30.76 9.05 15.46
N GLU A 353 -30.76 7.72 15.56
CA GLU A 353 -30.35 6.98 16.76
C GLU A 353 -28.90 6.47 16.66
N ILE A 354 -28.23 6.67 15.51
CA ILE A 354 -26.85 6.26 15.30
C ILE A 354 -25.91 7.22 16.05
N THR A 355 -25.06 6.66 16.91
CA THR A 355 -24.08 7.41 17.71
C THR A 355 -22.64 7.19 17.26
N ASP A 356 -21.80 8.20 17.47
CA ASP A 356 -20.34 8.08 17.37
C ASP A 356 -19.75 7.24 18.54
N SER A 357 -18.42 7.12 18.57
CA SER A 357 -17.67 6.44 19.64
C SER A 357 -17.73 7.14 21.01
N LEU A 358 -18.26 8.37 21.09
CA LEU A 358 -18.44 9.15 22.31
C LEU A 358 -19.91 9.16 22.79
N GLY A 359 -20.83 8.58 22.01
CA GLY A 359 -22.26 8.52 22.30
C GLY A 359 -23.10 9.66 21.71
N ASN A 360 -22.53 10.55 20.89
CA ASN A 360 -23.27 11.66 20.27
C ASN A 360 -24.06 11.17 19.04
N GLN A 361 -25.31 11.59 18.90
CA GLN A 361 -26.12 11.31 17.70
C GLN A 361 -25.57 12.04 16.47
N VAL A 362 -24.98 11.29 15.53
CA VAL A 362 -24.31 11.83 14.34
C VAL A 362 -25.31 12.46 13.37
N PHE A 363 -26.48 11.83 13.21
CA PHE A 363 -27.49 12.23 12.22
C PHE A 363 -28.82 12.68 12.84
N LYS A 364 -28.77 13.35 13.99
CA LYS A 364 -29.94 13.86 14.72
C LYS A 364 -30.90 14.73 13.88
N ASN A 365 -30.38 15.37 12.82
CA ASN A 365 -31.13 16.24 11.91
C ASN A 365 -31.45 15.57 10.54
N GLY A 366 -31.02 14.32 10.31
CA GLY A 366 -31.10 13.66 9.01
C GLY A 366 -29.74 13.52 8.31
N LEU A 367 -29.78 13.02 7.07
CA LEU A 367 -28.63 12.73 6.21
C LEU A 367 -28.77 13.49 4.88
N THR A 368 -27.91 14.47 4.63
CA THR A 368 -27.89 15.21 3.36
C THR A 368 -27.14 14.41 2.30
N LEU A 369 -27.86 13.96 1.27
CA LEU A 369 -27.31 13.22 0.14
C LEU A 369 -26.71 14.19 -0.87
N LYS A 370 -25.38 14.31 -0.85
CA LYS A 370 -24.59 15.15 -1.75
C LYS A 370 -23.83 14.30 -2.76
N ALA A 371 -23.76 14.74 -4.02
CA ALA A 371 -22.82 14.17 -4.98
C ALA A 371 -21.38 14.25 -4.44
N GLY A 372 -20.57 13.22 -4.69
CA GLY A 372 -19.21 13.07 -4.13
C GLY A 372 -19.15 12.45 -2.73
N TYR A 373 -20.24 12.43 -1.97
CA TYR A 373 -20.26 11.90 -0.60
C TYR A 373 -20.68 10.43 -0.56
N SER A 374 -20.14 9.66 0.39
CA SER A 374 -20.48 8.26 0.61
C SER A 374 -20.66 7.94 2.08
N TYR A 375 -21.83 7.39 2.44
CA TYR A 375 -22.21 7.09 3.81
C TYR A 375 -22.10 5.60 4.11
N SER A 376 -21.05 5.19 4.82
CA SER A 376 -20.84 3.80 5.27
C SER A 376 -21.30 3.57 6.71
N PHE A 377 -22.08 2.51 6.90
CA PHE A 377 -22.53 2.03 8.20
C PHE A 377 -22.09 0.57 8.37
N SER A 378 -21.34 0.30 9.43
CA SER A 378 -20.99 -1.07 9.82
C SER A 378 -22.08 -1.65 10.72
N VAL A 379 -22.69 -2.77 10.32
CA VAL A 379 -23.93 -3.31 10.89
C VAL A 379 -23.77 -4.79 11.24
N GLY A 380 -24.20 -5.21 12.43
CA GLY A 380 -24.20 -6.64 12.77
C GLY A 380 -24.90 -7.00 14.07
N TYR A 381 -25.25 -8.28 14.18
CA TYR A 381 -25.89 -8.89 15.34
C TYR A 381 -24.94 -9.92 15.96
N GLN A 382 -24.57 -9.74 17.23
CA GLN A 382 -23.73 -10.67 17.99
C GLN A 382 -24.16 -10.67 19.45
N TYR A 383 -24.04 -11.81 20.14
CA TYR A 383 -24.35 -11.95 21.57
C TYR A 383 -25.73 -11.39 21.96
N ASN A 384 -26.75 -11.68 21.15
CA ASN A 384 -28.13 -11.16 21.27
C ASN A 384 -28.27 -9.62 21.18
N LYS A 385 -27.24 -8.91 20.69
CA LYS A 385 -27.24 -7.45 20.55
C LYS A 385 -27.03 -7.05 19.09
N PHE A 386 -27.97 -6.24 18.57
CA PHE A 386 -27.80 -5.55 17.30
C PHE A 386 -26.95 -4.29 17.51
N THR A 387 -25.99 -4.04 16.61
CA THR A 387 -25.12 -2.86 16.69
C THR A 387 -24.90 -2.24 15.31
N VAL A 388 -24.94 -0.91 15.28
CA VAL A 388 -24.61 -0.08 14.12
C VAL A 388 -23.55 0.91 14.56
N THR A 389 -22.53 1.10 13.73
CA THR A 389 -21.43 2.05 13.98
C THR A 389 -21.09 2.76 12.67
N THR A 390 -20.98 4.08 12.69
CA THR A 390 -20.40 4.85 11.59
C THR A 390 -18.91 4.54 11.46
N THR A 391 -18.40 4.49 10.24
CA THR A 391 -16.98 4.75 9.99
C THR A 391 -16.77 6.26 10.11
N ASN A 392 -15.75 6.72 10.85
CA ASN A 392 -15.69 8.13 11.29
C ASN A 392 -15.26 9.15 10.21
N ASP A 393 -14.93 8.69 9.00
CA ASP A 393 -14.32 9.52 7.95
C ASP A 393 -15.38 10.28 7.14
N PHE A 394 -15.95 11.32 7.76
CA PHE A 394 -17.03 12.16 7.23
C PHE A 394 -16.71 13.66 7.20
N SER A 395 -15.50 14.03 6.76
CA SER A 395 -15.16 15.44 6.57
C SER A 395 -14.18 15.67 5.42
N TRP A 396 -14.47 16.69 4.62
CA TRP A 396 -13.56 17.29 3.64
C TRP A 396 -12.87 18.56 4.19
N THR A 397 -13.15 18.98 5.43
CA THR A 397 -12.65 20.27 5.96
C THR A 397 -11.29 20.20 6.64
N ASP A 398 -10.77 19.01 6.91
CA ASP A 398 -9.60 18.82 7.79
C ASP A 398 -8.57 17.84 7.19
N ALA A 399 -8.41 17.88 5.87
CA ALA A 399 -7.29 17.27 5.17
C ALA A 399 -6.37 18.37 4.65
N ASP A 400 -5.20 18.55 5.29
CA ASP A 400 -4.12 19.31 4.67
C ASP A 400 -3.78 18.66 3.33
N LEU A 401 -3.84 19.46 2.27
CA LEU A 401 -3.43 19.05 0.94
C LEU A 401 -1.91 18.98 0.92
N ASP A 402 -1.36 17.82 1.30
CA ASP A 402 0.06 17.51 1.08
C ASP A 402 0.42 17.83 -0.37
N SER A 403 1.25 18.85 -0.54
CA SER A 403 1.75 19.30 -1.84
C SER A 403 2.87 18.36 -2.30
N GLY A 404 2.51 17.10 -2.53
CA GLY A 404 3.39 16.07 -3.07
C GLY A 404 3.73 16.36 -4.53
N THR A 405 4.69 17.25 -4.75
CA THR A 405 5.34 17.43 -6.06
C THR A 405 6.25 16.25 -6.33
N THR A 406 5.77 15.29 -7.12
CA THR A 406 6.58 14.19 -7.66
C THR A 406 7.46 14.69 -8.80
N THR A 407 8.61 15.25 -8.45
CA THR A 407 9.70 15.53 -9.40
C THR A 407 10.63 14.31 -9.43
N PRO A 408 10.76 13.58 -10.55
CA PRO A 408 11.79 12.56 -10.70
C PRO A 408 13.14 13.25 -10.94
N GLU A 409 13.77 13.68 -9.85
CA GLU A 409 15.14 14.17 -9.90
C GLU A 409 16.11 13.00 -9.96
N ASN A 410 16.97 12.97 -10.99
CA ASN A 410 18.20 12.18 -10.98
C ASN A 410 19.15 12.75 -9.91
N GLN A 411 18.87 12.42 -8.64
CA GLN A 411 19.67 12.80 -7.49
C GLN A 411 21.06 12.16 -7.60
N THR A 412 22.08 12.98 -7.82
CA THR A 412 23.48 12.54 -7.79
C THR A 412 23.90 12.23 -6.36
N GLN A 413 24.48 11.04 -6.14
CA GLN A 413 25.03 10.62 -4.86
C GLN A 413 25.97 11.71 -4.30
N SER A 414 25.61 12.26 -3.14
CA SER A 414 26.30 13.41 -2.56
C SER A 414 27.64 13.01 -1.92
N LYS A 415 28.44 13.98 -1.48
CA LYS A 415 29.64 13.70 -0.67
C LYS A 415 29.27 12.96 0.62
N LEU A 416 30.14 12.05 1.05
CA LEU A 416 29.99 11.27 2.28
C LEU A 416 30.00 12.19 3.53
N ASP A 417 29.22 11.82 4.54
CA ASP A 417 29.11 12.50 5.83
C ASP A 417 29.39 11.50 6.95
N PHE A 418 30.45 11.76 7.73
CA PHE A 418 30.85 10.95 8.88
C PHE A 418 30.63 11.66 10.23
N LYS A 419 30.04 12.87 10.23
CA LYS A 419 29.95 13.72 11.43
C LYS A 419 29.05 13.12 12.51
N TRP A 420 27.95 12.48 12.08
CA TRP A 420 27.07 11.69 12.95
C TRP A 420 27.81 10.61 13.76
N TRP A 421 28.92 10.09 13.22
CA TRP A 421 29.74 9.07 13.88
C TRP A 421 30.76 9.72 14.83
N THR A 422 31.53 10.70 14.35
CA THR A 422 32.55 11.40 15.17
C THR A 422 31.93 12.12 16.38
N ASP A 423 30.80 12.80 16.18
CA ASP A 423 30.13 13.61 17.21
C ASP A 423 29.51 12.71 18.29
N SER A 424 29.00 11.54 17.92
CA SER A 424 28.50 10.53 18.86
C SER A 424 29.61 9.92 19.71
N LEU A 425 30.78 9.61 19.11
CA LEU A 425 31.97 9.16 19.85
C LEU A 425 32.44 10.25 20.83
N GLY A 426 32.56 11.51 20.38
CA GLY A 426 32.98 12.63 21.23
C GLY A 426 32.01 12.93 22.37
N THR A 427 30.71 12.82 22.11
CA THR A 427 29.65 12.95 23.12
C THR A 427 29.73 11.83 24.16
N ALA A 428 29.91 10.58 23.73
CA ALA A 428 30.07 9.45 24.64
C ALA A 428 31.36 9.56 25.48
N ALA A 429 32.46 9.98 24.87
CA ALA A 429 33.76 10.15 25.51
C ALA A 429 33.72 11.27 26.57
N THR A 430 33.08 12.39 26.26
CA THR A 430 32.86 13.51 27.21
C THR A 430 32.07 13.05 28.42
N ARG A 431 30.99 12.27 28.22
CA ARG A 431 30.20 11.67 29.31
C ARG A 431 31.03 10.69 30.15
N ALA A 432 31.90 9.91 29.51
CA ALA A 432 32.73 8.92 30.19
C ALA A 432 33.82 9.55 31.07
N ILE A 433 34.50 10.61 30.59
CA ILE A 433 35.43 11.41 31.43
C ILE A 433 34.71 12.00 32.65
N ALA A 434 33.44 12.39 32.51
CA ALA A 434 32.60 12.85 33.62
C ALA A 434 32.08 11.73 34.54
N GLY A 435 32.63 10.51 34.45
CA GLY A 435 32.31 9.38 35.35
C GLY A 435 31.07 8.57 34.98
N LYS A 436 30.50 8.77 33.78
CA LYS A 436 29.41 7.93 33.26
C LYS A 436 29.97 6.75 32.45
N SER A 437 29.10 5.82 32.04
CA SER A 437 29.51 4.74 31.13
C SER A 437 29.79 5.28 29.72
N TYR A 438 30.88 4.82 29.10
CA TYR A 438 31.08 4.96 27.65
C TYR A 438 30.09 4.06 26.92
N ALA A 439 29.23 4.67 26.10
CA ALA A 439 28.16 4.02 25.34
C ALA A 439 27.70 4.98 24.22
N PRO A 440 28.42 5.08 23.10
CA PRO A 440 27.93 5.78 21.92
C PRO A 440 26.67 5.10 21.35
N SER A 441 25.72 5.92 20.90
CA SER A 441 24.66 5.54 19.98
C SER A 441 24.75 6.46 18.76
N PHE A 442 24.46 5.93 17.58
CA PHE A 442 24.63 6.59 16.31
C PHE A 442 23.26 6.73 15.64
N LYS A 443 22.89 7.92 15.16
CA LYS A 443 21.59 8.17 14.53
C LYS A 443 21.80 8.58 13.07
N LEU A 444 21.21 7.83 12.14
CA LEU A 444 21.27 8.03 10.69
C LEU A 444 19.97 8.71 10.24
N ILE A 445 20.00 10.01 9.92
CA ILE A 445 18.79 10.81 9.60
C ILE A 445 18.64 11.13 8.10
N ASN A 446 19.57 10.67 7.26
CA ASN A 446 19.51 10.84 5.80
C ASN A 446 20.34 9.76 5.06
N GLN A 447 20.19 9.73 3.74
CA GLN A 447 20.83 8.79 2.83
C GLN A 447 22.37 8.89 2.85
N GLN A 448 22.93 10.10 2.95
CA GLN A 448 24.39 10.32 2.98
C GLN A 448 25.02 9.63 4.18
N GLN A 449 24.37 9.74 5.35
CA GLN A 449 24.82 9.10 6.59
C GLN A 449 24.68 7.58 6.53
N PHE A 450 23.58 7.07 5.97
CA PHE A 450 23.38 5.64 5.76
C PHE A 450 24.42 5.01 4.81
N ILE A 451 24.74 5.71 3.72
CA ILE A 451 25.80 5.32 2.79
C ILE A 451 27.17 5.36 3.47
N SER A 452 27.45 6.41 4.25
CA SER A 452 28.70 6.55 5.00
C SER A 452 28.85 5.49 6.09
N PHE A 453 27.76 5.02 6.69
CA PHE A 453 27.73 3.86 7.59
C PHE A 453 28.14 2.56 6.86
N ILE A 454 27.59 2.30 5.67
CA ILE A 454 28.00 1.17 4.83
C ILE A 454 29.51 1.24 4.53
N HIS A 455 30.02 2.41 4.16
CA HIS A 455 31.45 2.62 3.90
C HIS A 455 32.34 2.40 5.13
N LEU A 456 31.90 2.81 6.34
CA LEU A 456 32.62 2.53 7.59
C LEU A 456 32.72 1.03 7.86
N VAL A 457 31.60 0.30 7.78
CA VAL A 457 31.58 -1.16 8.05
C VAL A 457 32.41 -1.94 7.03
N ASN A 458 32.42 -1.50 5.77
CA ASN A 458 33.19 -2.15 4.70
C ASN A 458 34.66 -1.67 4.62
N GLY A 459 35.10 -0.72 5.45
CA GLY A 459 36.44 -0.14 5.39
C GLY A 459 36.75 0.63 4.11
N THR A 460 35.73 1.15 3.43
CA THR A 460 35.84 1.95 2.21
C THR A 460 35.53 3.43 2.46
N ALA A 461 35.54 3.86 3.73
CA ALA A 461 35.30 5.23 4.15
C ALA A 461 36.47 6.19 3.87
N THR A 462 37.72 5.73 3.93
CA THR A 462 38.91 6.56 3.69
C THR A 462 39.64 6.17 2.41
N THR A 463 40.40 7.13 1.86
CA THR A 463 41.35 6.86 0.77
C THR A 463 42.64 6.20 1.29
N TYR A 464 42.99 6.46 2.55
CA TYR A 464 44.16 5.90 3.23
C TYR A 464 43.79 5.39 4.62
N ILE A 465 44.32 4.23 4.99
CA ILE A 465 44.10 3.57 6.30
C ILE A 465 45.37 3.47 7.15
N ASP A 466 46.52 3.89 6.61
CA ASP A 466 47.83 3.79 7.25
C ASP A 466 48.75 4.96 6.87
N GLY A 467 50.00 4.91 7.35
CA GLY A 467 51.04 5.87 6.99
C GLY A 467 50.98 7.22 7.73
N LEU A 468 50.09 7.39 8.72
CA LEU A 468 50.13 8.52 9.66
C LEU A 468 50.58 8.07 11.05
N GLU A 469 51.62 8.73 11.56
CA GLU A 469 52.09 8.62 12.94
C GLU A 469 51.63 9.84 13.75
N ARG A 470 51.21 9.63 15.01
CA ARG A 470 50.81 10.71 15.92
C ARG A 470 52.07 11.41 16.46
N GLY A 471 52.19 12.71 16.21
CA GLY A 471 53.23 13.57 16.73
C GLY A 471 52.83 14.27 18.03
N ASP A 472 53.42 15.44 18.26
CA ASP A 472 53.20 16.24 19.46
C ASP A 472 51.79 16.86 19.50
N VAL A 473 51.31 17.15 20.71
CA VAL A 473 50.05 17.88 20.94
C VAL A 473 50.12 19.26 20.30
N LEU A 474 49.06 19.65 19.61
CA LEU A 474 48.95 20.95 18.95
C LEU A 474 48.79 22.06 20.01
N ILE A 475 49.77 22.97 20.11
CA ILE A 475 49.79 24.07 21.09
C ILE A 475 49.76 25.41 20.34
N LYS A 476 48.91 26.33 20.79
CA LYS A 476 48.82 27.71 20.27
C LYS A 476 50.01 28.56 20.72
N GLU A 477 50.25 29.68 20.04
CA GLU A 477 51.30 30.65 20.41
C GLU A 477 51.22 31.15 21.88
N ASN A 478 50.02 31.15 22.47
CA ASN A 478 49.81 31.55 23.87
C ASN A 478 50.03 30.41 24.90
N GLY A 479 50.43 29.21 24.45
CA GLY A 479 50.66 28.04 25.30
C GLY A 479 49.44 27.14 25.53
N ASP A 480 48.24 27.51 25.05
CA ASP A 480 47.05 26.68 25.19
C ASP A 480 47.06 25.47 24.24
N THR A 481 46.68 24.29 24.74
CA THR A 481 46.37 23.13 23.90
C THR A 481 45.19 23.43 22.98
N VAL A 482 45.38 23.25 21.67
CA VAL A 482 44.27 23.26 20.70
C VAL A 482 43.40 22.03 20.93
N LYS A 483 42.09 22.25 20.95
CA LYS A 483 41.11 21.19 21.11
C LYS A 483 40.18 21.14 19.91
N VAL A 484 39.95 19.94 19.41
CA VAL A 484 38.93 19.62 18.40
C VAL A 484 37.98 18.60 19.05
N ASP A 485 36.68 18.74 18.82
CA ASP A 485 35.62 17.92 19.44
C ASP A 485 35.65 17.87 20.99
N GLY A 486 36.31 18.85 21.62
CA GLY A 486 36.51 18.94 23.07
C GLY A 486 37.82 18.31 23.61
N PHE A 487 38.59 17.63 22.77
CA PHE A 487 39.78 16.86 23.15
C PHE A 487 41.06 17.43 22.51
N PRO A 488 42.26 17.16 23.08
CA PRO A 488 43.52 17.58 22.47
C PRO A 488 43.66 17.07 21.03
N SER A 489 44.02 17.95 20.10
CA SER A 489 44.39 17.60 18.73
C SER A 489 45.92 17.56 18.59
N TYR A 490 46.42 16.89 17.56
CA TYR A 490 47.85 16.57 17.41
C TYR A 490 48.39 17.00 16.04
N TYR A 491 49.70 17.16 15.95
CA TYR A 491 50.37 17.04 14.68
C TYR A 491 50.41 15.56 14.25
N TRP A 492 50.28 15.32 12.95
CA TRP A 492 50.38 14.01 12.33
C TRP A 492 51.53 14.00 11.33
N LYS A 493 52.19 12.85 11.16
CA LYS A 493 53.39 12.71 10.31
C LYS A 493 53.21 11.62 9.27
N LYS A 494 53.50 11.95 8.01
CA LYS A 494 53.58 11.00 6.88
C LYS A 494 55.02 10.98 6.35
N GLY A 495 55.85 10.12 6.93
CA GLY A 495 57.30 10.25 6.80
C GLY A 495 57.79 11.56 7.42
N ASP A 496 58.63 12.30 6.71
CA ASP A 496 59.18 13.60 7.16
C ASP A 496 58.16 14.77 7.11
N VAL A 497 56.98 14.57 6.51
CA VAL A 497 55.96 15.62 6.37
C VAL A 497 55.06 15.67 7.59
N GLN A 498 55.12 16.78 8.33
CA GLN A 498 54.21 17.09 9.43
C GLN A 498 52.99 17.88 8.91
N MET A 499 51.80 17.52 9.39
CA MET A 499 50.51 18.13 9.02
C MET A 499 49.55 18.17 10.22
N THR A 500 48.50 18.98 10.11
CA THR A 500 47.37 19.04 11.05
C THR A 500 46.28 18.04 10.67
N ARG A 501 45.30 17.83 11.57
CA ARG A 501 44.09 17.04 11.27
C ARG A 501 43.38 17.49 9.98
N ALA A 502 43.18 18.79 9.78
CA ALA A 502 42.45 19.31 8.62
C ALA A 502 43.17 19.01 7.29
N GLU A 503 44.50 19.20 7.25
CA GLU A 503 45.32 18.87 6.09
C GLU A 503 45.33 17.35 5.80
N ALA A 504 45.26 16.51 6.83
CA ALA A 504 45.11 15.07 6.67
C ALA A 504 43.69 14.66 6.23
N GLU A 505 42.64 15.35 6.68
CA GLU A 505 41.27 15.15 6.20
C GLU A 505 41.13 15.52 4.71
N GLU A 506 41.82 16.57 4.23
CA GLU A 506 41.91 16.91 2.79
C GLU A 506 42.60 15.81 1.95
N LEU A 507 43.52 15.03 2.55
CA LEU A 507 44.14 13.86 1.92
C LEU A 507 43.24 12.62 1.94
N GLY A 508 42.05 12.67 2.56
CA GLY A 508 41.10 11.56 2.62
C GLY A 508 41.28 10.60 3.81
N TYR A 509 41.92 11.05 4.90
CA TYR A 509 41.83 10.39 6.21
C TYR A 509 40.56 10.86 6.96
N ILE A 510 40.07 10.05 7.90
CA ILE A 510 38.93 10.42 8.77
C ILE A 510 39.38 10.26 10.23
N PHE A 511 39.25 11.33 11.02
CA PHE A 511 39.66 11.34 12.43
C PHE A 511 38.46 11.21 13.38
N TYR A 512 38.71 10.64 14.55
CA TYR A 512 37.73 10.44 15.60
C TYR A 512 38.35 10.52 17.00
N PRO A 513 37.55 10.85 18.04
CA PRO A 513 38.00 10.78 19.43
C PRO A 513 37.97 9.33 19.94
N HIS A 514 39.15 8.76 20.17
CA HIS A 514 39.33 7.41 20.71
C HIS A 514 39.39 7.47 22.25
N PHE A 515 38.38 6.90 22.92
CA PHE A 515 38.29 6.83 24.38
C PHE A 515 39.02 5.61 24.96
N TYR A 516 39.85 5.84 25.97
CA TYR A 516 40.54 4.80 26.73
C TYR A 516 40.02 4.77 28.18
N PRO A 517 39.65 3.58 28.71
CA PRO A 517 39.16 3.45 30.07
C PRO A 517 40.24 3.71 31.12
N SER A 518 39.82 3.96 32.36
CA SER A 518 40.75 4.03 33.49
C SER A 518 41.32 2.66 33.81
N THR A 519 42.64 2.55 33.85
CA THR A 519 43.36 1.38 34.36
C THR A 519 43.77 1.60 35.81
N ALA A 520 44.44 0.61 36.44
CA ALA A 520 44.99 0.77 37.79
C ALA A 520 46.07 1.87 37.90
N THR A 521 46.69 2.26 36.78
CA THR A 521 47.81 3.22 36.73
C THR A 521 47.50 4.52 35.99
N GLN A 522 46.42 4.57 35.20
CA GLN A 522 46.08 5.71 34.35
C GLN A 522 44.59 6.03 34.43
N LYS A 523 44.23 7.31 34.61
CA LYS A 523 42.84 7.76 34.55
C LYS A 523 42.32 7.66 33.12
N ALA A 524 41.00 7.50 32.97
CA ALA A 524 40.35 7.49 31.66
C ALA A 524 40.69 8.77 30.88
N TYR A 525 40.97 8.62 29.59
CA TYR A 525 41.47 9.68 28.73
C TYR A 525 40.99 9.49 27.29
N VAL A 526 41.17 10.52 26.46
CA VAL A 526 40.77 10.52 25.05
C VAL A 526 41.91 11.08 24.24
N ILE A 527 42.17 10.47 23.10
CA ILE A 527 43.15 10.91 22.11
C ILE A 527 42.49 10.97 20.73
N GLU A 528 42.98 11.86 19.88
CA GLU A 528 42.62 11.91 18.46
C GLU A 528 43.24 10.69 17.77
N ASP A 529 42.45 9.93 17.03
CA ASP A 529 42.90 8.81 16.21
C ASP A 529 42.23 8.86 14.83
N TYR A 530 42.64 8.02 13.89
CA TYR A 530 42.04 7.95 12.55
C TYR A 530 41.59 6.53 12.17
N VAL A 531 40.63 6.45 11.25
CA VAL A 531 40.08 5.19 10.75
C VAL A 531 41.18 4.39 10.05
N LYS A 532 41.59 3.28 10.68
CA LYS A 532 42.65 2.36 10.19
C LYS A 532 42.11 1.10 9.50
N GLY A 533 40.80 1.02 9.32
CA GLY A 533 40.14 -0.12 8.69
C GLY A 533 38.64 -0.18 9.00
N PRO A 534 37.99 -1.30 8.63
CA PRO A 534 36.57 -1.56 8.88
C PRO A 534 36.11 -1.38 10.33
N GLU A 535 35.06 -0.59 10.53
CA GLU A 535 34.41 -0.40 11.84
C GLU A 535 33.29 -1.42 12.02
N GLN A 536 33.48 -2.39 12.92
CA GLN A 536 32.53 -3.49 13.15
C GLN A 536 31.33 -3.08 14.03
N PHE A 537 31.36 -1.89 14.62
CA PHE A 537 30.43 -1.42 15.66
C PHE A 537 30.42 -2.35 16.90
N TYR A 538 31.55 -2.99 17.17
CA TYR A 538 31.80 -3.79 18.35
C TYR A 538 33.16 -3.45 18.95
N ASP A 539 33.18 -3.24 20.26
CA ASP A 539 34.34 -2.91 21.02
C ASP A 539 34.80 -4.10 21.87
N ALA A 540 36.01 -4.58 21.58
CA ALA A 540 36.61 -5.71 22.26
C ALA A 540 37.12 -5.39 23.68
N GLU A 541 37.50 -4.14 23.96
CA GLU A 541 37.98 -3.73 25.29
C GLU A 541 36.82 -3.63 26.28
N PHE A 542 35.70 -3.07 25.84
CA PHE A 542 34.48 -2.98 26.66
C PHE A 542 33.57 -4.23 26.57
N ASN A 543 33.82 -5.13 25.60
CA ASN A 543 32.91 -6.21 25.20
C ASN A 543 31.48 -5.68 24.96
N LYS A 544 31.37 -4.67 24.10
CA LYS A 544 30.11 -3.95 23.81
C LYS A 544 29.84 -3.86 22.33
N HIS A 545 28.59 -4.15 21.97
CA HIS A 545 28.04 -3.89 20.65
C HIS A 545 27.41 -2.49 20.67
N TYR A 546 27.86 -1.61 19.80
CA TYR A 546 27.35 -0.24 19.70
C TYR A 546 26.04 -0.18 18.92
N LEU A 547 25.23 0.83 19.24
CA LEU A 547 23.88 1.01 18.70
C LEU A 547 23.92 1.98 17.52
N VAL A 548 23.38 1.56 16.38
CA VAL A 548 23.15 2.34 15.17
C VAL A 548 21.65 2.36 14.93
N GLU A 549 21.07 3.55 14.77
CA GLU A 549 19.63 3.76 14.72
C GLU A 549 19.24 4.51 13.45
N LEU A 550 18.21 4.05 12.73
CA LEU A 550 17.57 4.89 11.72
C LEU A 550 16.77 5.98 12.41
N GLY A 551 16.95 7.20 11.94
CA GLY A 551 16.40 8.38 12.54
C GLY A 551 15.03 8.77 12.05
N ASP A 552 14.83 8.59 10.76
CA ASP A 552 13.68 8.97 9.94
C ASP A 552 13.57 7.95 8.80
N ASP A 553 12.45 7.97 8.05
CA ASP A 553 12.28 7.21 6.81
C ASP A 553 13.26 7.67 5.72
N LEU A 554 13.90 6.73 5.01
CA LEU A 554 14.90 7.02 3.96
C LEU A 554 14.49 6.41 2.62
N ASP A 555 14.36 7.23 1.59
CA ASP A 555 14.28 6.78 0.19
C ASP A 555 15.70 6.67 -0.40
N MET A 556 16.08 5.49 -0.86
CA MET A 556 17.41 5.23 -1.42
C MET A 556 17.50 5.44 -2.94
N TYR A 557 16.43 5.94 -3.58
CA TYR A 557 16.40 6.37 -4.99
C TYR A 557 16.87 5.30 -6.00
N ASP A 558 16.59 4.03 -5.71
CA ASP A 558 17.02 2.85 -6.49
C ASP A 558 18.55 2.75 -6.70
N TRP A 559 19.36 3.50 -5.93
CA TRP A 559 20.82 3.47 -6.01
C TRP A 559 21.36 2.08 -5.71
N VAL A 560 22.27 1.58 -6.55
CA VAL A 560 22.95 0.29 -6.34
C VAL A 560 23.97 0.44 -5.20
N LEU A 561 23.68 -0.13 -4.04
CA LEU A 561 24.51 -0.02 -2.84
C LEU A 561 25.25 -1.33 -2.51
N PRO A 562 26.49 -1.27 -2.01
CA PRO A 562 27.15 -2.44 -1.42
C PRO A 562 26.52 -2.78 -0.06
N SER A 563 26.57 -4.06 0.31
CA SER A 563 25.98 -4.57 1.55
C SER A 563 26.78 -4.19 2.79
N ILE A 564 26.12 -4.12 3.94
CA ILE A 564 26.75 -3.89 5.24
C ILE A 564 27.51 -5.17 5.63
N GLY A 565 28.83 -5.05 5.84
CA GLY A 565 29.67 -6.20 6.17
C GLY A 565 29.87 -7.13 4.96
N ALA A 566 30.32 -6.59 3.83
CA ALA A 566 30.46 -7.32 2.57
C ALA A 566 31.63 -8.35 2.53
N ASP A 567 32.57 -8.28 3.49
CA ASP A 567 33.66 -9.27 3.67
C ASP A 567 33.46 -10.01 5.00
N ILE A 568 33.52 -11.34 4.97
CA ILE A 568 33.42 -12.23 6.13
C ILE A 568 34.52 -11.98 7.19
N LYS A 569 35.65 -11.37 6.82
CA LYS A 569 36.70 -10.92 7.76
C LYS A 569 36.30 -9.67 8.55
N TYR A 570 35.36 -8.89 8.01
CA TYR A 570 34.91 -7.61 8.53
C TYR A 570 33.38 -7.58 8.65
N PRO A 571 32.79 -8.53 9.41
CA PRO A 571 31.36 -8.64 9.58
C PRO A 571 30.84 -7.47 10.42
N PHE A 572 29.57 -7.13 10.23
CA PHE A 572 28.87 -6.26 11.17
C PHE A 572 28.65 -6.98 12.50
N ARG A 573 29.00 -6.31 13.60
CA ARG A 573 28.88 -6.84 14.97
C ARG A 573 28.11 -5.90 15.91
N GLY A 574 27.61 -4.79 15.39
CA GLY A 574 26.82 -3.83 16.15
C GLY A 574 25.38 -4.26 16.40
N ARG A 575 24.60 -3.29 16.88
CA ARG A 575 23.15 -3.36 17.02
C ARG A 575 22.54 -2.36 16.07
N PHE A 576 21.87 -2.82 15.03
CA PHE A 576 21.14 -1.97 14.10
C PHE A 576 19.67 -1.92 14.51
N ASN A 577 19.12 -0.72 14.76
CA ASN A 577 17.74 -0.50 15.15
C ASN A 577 17.07 0.43 14.13
N GLY A 578 16.19 -0.09 13.28
CA GLY A 578 15.40 0.73 12.35
C GLY A 578 14.42 1.69 13.06
N ASN A 579 14.18 1.51 14.37
CA ASN A 579 13.29 2.35 15.18
C ASN A 579 11.85 2.51 14.62
N GLY A 580 11.41 1.57 13.78
CA GLY A 580 10.12 1.58 13.08
C GLY A 580 10.10 2.39 11.78
N ASN A 581 11.24 2.96 11.38
CA ASN A 581 11.40 3.67 10.11
C ASN A 581 11.63 2.70 8.93
N THR A 582 11.47 3.25 7.74
CA THR A 582 11.41 2.54 6.46
C THR A 582 12.57 2.91 5.55
N LEU A 583 13.15 1.89 4.92
CA LEU A 583 14.04 2.04 3.76
C LEU A 583 13.23 1.77 2.49
N TYR A 584 12.91 2.84 1.75
CA TYR A 584 12.25 2.75 0.44
C TYR A 584 13.28 2.57 -0.68
N ASN A 585 12.89 1.91 -1.77
CA ASN A 585 13.65 1.82 -3.03
C ASN A 585 15.08 1.28 -2.83
N LEU A 586 15.23 0.35 -1.87
CA LEU A 586 16.51 -0.23 -1.49
C LEU A 586 16.97 -1.27 -2.53
N ASN A 587 18.12 -1.02 -3.16
CA ASN A 587 18.68 -1.82 -4.25
C ASN A 587 20.12 -2.29 -3.90
N MET A 588 20.26 -3.54 -3.44
CA MET A 588 21.52 -4.07 -2.92
C MET A 588 22.29 -4.87 -3.99
N ALA A 589 23.57 -4.57 -4.18
CA ALA A 589 24.41 -5.18 -5.22
C ALA A 589 24.58 -6.71 -5.08
N SER A 590 24.63 -7.24 -3.85
CA SER A 590 24.65 -8.69 -3.60
C SER A 590 23.24 -9.31 -3.44
N GLY A 591 22.20 -8.47 -3.42
CA GLY A 591 20.85 -8.84 -3.03
C GLY A 591 20.58 -8.86 -1.52
N TYR A 592 21.55 -8.56 -0.65
CA TYR A 592 21.38 -8.56 0.81
C TYR A 592 21.69 -7.18 1.43
N LEU A 593 20.92 -6.74 2.42
CA LEU A 593 21.25 -5.52 3.18
C LEU A 593 22.49 -5.74 4.07
N PHE A 594 22.54 -6.85 4.79
CA PHE A 594 23.71 -7.32 5.54
C PHE A 594 24.26 -8.59 4.89
N ASP A 595 25.55 -8.64 4.55
CA ASP A 595 26.15 -9.87 4.04
C ASP A 595 26.66 -10.75 5.19
N TYR A 596 27.64 -10.27 5.97
CA TYR A 596 28.20 -11.02 7.09
C TYR A 596 27.96 -10.34 8.44
N VAL A 597 27.40 -11.10 9.39
CA VAL A 597 27.12 -10.65 10.76
C VAL A 597 27.76 -11.60 11.79
N VAL A 598 28.35 -11.06 12.85
CA VAL A 598 28.89 -11.84 13.98
C VAL A 598 28.40 -11.32 15.32
N ASP A 599 27.63 -12.14 16.04
CA ASP A 599 26.97 -11.78 17.31
C ASP A 599 26.16 -10.45 17.21
N GLY A 600 25.54 -10.20 16.06
CA GLY A 600 24.88 -8.92 15.76
C GLY A 600 23.40 -8.89 16.13
N VAL A 601 22.85 -7.68 16.23
CA VAL A 601 21.42 -7.43 16.44
C VAL A 601 20.87 -6.59 15.30
N ILE A 602 19.71 -6.97 14.75
CA ILE A 602 18.97 -6.19 13.75
C ILE A 602 17.51 -6.13 14.19
N THR A 603 17.02 -4.94 14.56
CA THR A 603 15.66 -4.78 15.10
C THR A 603 14.85 -3.66 14.45
N ASN A 604 13.52 -3.80 14.47
CA ASN A 604 12.54 -2.74 14.25
C ASN A 604 12.71 -1.98 12.92
N LEU A 605 12.84 -2.68 11.80
CA LEU A 605 13.15 -2.10 10.48
C LEU A 605 12.07 -2.44 9.46
N LYS A 606 11.66 -1.47 8.64
CA LYS A 606 10.80 -1.69 7.46
C LYS A 606 11.64 -1.53 6.18
N ILE A 607 11.42 -2.39 5.20
CA ILE A 607 12.03 -2.33 3.86
C ILE A 607 10.90 -2.47 2.84
N GLU A 608 10.77 -1.48 1.96
CA GLU A 608 9.78 -1.49 0.88
C GLU A 608 10.50 -1.18 -0.45
N SER A 609 10.51 -2.13 -1.39
CA SER A 609 11.32 -1.99 -2.61
C SER A 609 10.80 -2.85 -3.75
N ASN A 610 10.94 -2.36 -4.98
CA ASN A 610 10.70 -3.14 -6.20
C ASN A 610 11.91 -4.01 -6.59
N HIS A 611 13.07 -3.79 -5.97
CA HIS A 611 14.29 -4.57 -6.20
C HIS A 611 14.32 -5.86 -5.38
N ASN A 612 15.05 -6.88 -5.90
CA ASN A 612 15.33 -8.10 -5.17
C ASN A 612 16.23 -7.82 -3.97
N THR A 613 15.66 -7.82 -2.76
CA THR A 613 16.39 -7.52 -1.52
C THR A 613 16.02 -8.49 -0.39
N CYS A 614 17.04 -9.09 0.21
CA CYS A 614 17.00 -9.89 1.43
C CYS A 614 17.60 -9.09 2.60
N LEU A 615 17.23 -9.38 3.84
CA LEU A 615 17.79 -8.70 5.01
C LEU A 615 19.25 -9.13 5.26
N LEU A 616 19.50 -10.43 5.38
CA LEU A 616 20.79 -10.99 5.81
C LEU A 616 21.19 -12.19 4.96
N ASN A 617 22.45 -12.25 4.56
CA ASN A 617 23.04 -13.46 3.98
C ASN A 617 23.44 -14.44 5.10
N THR A 618 24.50 -14.16 5.85
CA THR A 618 25.06 -15.11 6.84
C THR A 618 25.33 -14.46 8.20
N ALA A 619 24.76 -15.03 9.27
CA ALA A 619 25.21 -14.76 10.64
C ALA A 619 25.92 -15.96 11.27
N THR A 620 26.95 -15.68 12.07
CA THR A 620 27.72 -16.67 12.82
C THR A 620 27.99 -16.20 14.25
N SER A 621 28.06 -17.12 15.22
CA SER A 621 28.51 -16.79 16.58
C SER A 621 30.04 -16.79 16.69
N SER A 622 30.61 -15.88 17.48
CA SER A 622 32.08 -15.83 17.71
C SER A 622 32.63 -16.96 18.59
N GLY A 623 31.77 -17.86 19.09
CA GLY A 623 32.17 -18.99 19.93
C GLY A 623 31.08 -20.04 20.11
N THR A 624 31.42 -21.13 20.81
CA THR A 624 30.58 -22.32 21.00
C THR A 624 29.37 -22.14 21.92
N SER A 625 29.36 -21.07 22.71
CA SER A 625 28.21 -20.62 23.52
C SER A 625 27.65 -19.28 23.04
N GLY A 626 28.12 -18.79 21.89
CA GLY A 626 27.71 -17.51 21.33
C GLY A 626 26.33 -17.55 20.68
N TRP A 627 25.82 -16.35 20.42
CA TRP A 627 24.54 -16.12 19.77
C TRP A 627 24.80 -15.65 18.34
N GLY A 628 24.13 -16.25 17.35
CA GLY A 628 24.44 -16.01 15.94
C GLY A 628 23.99 -14.62 15.50
N CYS A 629 22.67 -14.40 15.55
CA CYS A 629 22.06 -13.07 15.42
C CYS A 629 20.73 -13.00 16.19
N TYR A 630 20.38 -11.81 16.66
CA TYR A 630 19.03 -11.50 17.12
C TYR A 630 18.34 -10.59 16.10
N ILE A 631 17.31 -11.12 15.44
CA ILE A 631 16.53 -10.43 14.42
C ILE A 631 15.11 -10.26 14.97
N ALA A 632 14.62 -9.02 15.10
CA ALA A 632 13.33 -8.78 15.74
C ALA A 632 12.53 -7.61 15.13
N GLY A 633 11.28 -7.80 14.73
CA GLY A 633 10.42 -6.72 14.23
C GLY A 633 10.82 -6.20 12.83
N ILE A 634 11.01 -7.11 11.86
CA ILE A 634 11.41 -6.76 10.50
C ILE A 634 10.21 -6.85 9.55
N SER A 635 9.95 -5.79 8.78
CA SER A 635 8.99 -5.76 7.66
C SER A 635 9.73 -5.78 6.35
N MET A 636 9.36 -6.69 5.44
CA MET A 636 9.88 -6.70 4.07
C MET A 636 8.73 -6.80 3.07
N LEU A 637 8.46 -5.71 2.37
CA LEU A 637 7.56 -5.64 1.21
C LEU A 637 8.42 -5.46 -0.05
N CYS A 638 9.02 -6.56 -0.50
CA CYS A 638 9.89 -6.58 -1.67
C CYS A 638 10.02 -8.00 -2.24
N PRO A 639 10.40 -8.16 -3.52
CA PRO A 639 10.91 -9.42 -4.03
C PRO A 639 12.21 -9.83 -3.30
N SER A 640 12.45 -11.13 -3.14
CA SER A 640 13.71 -11.69 -2.64
C SER A 640 14.20 -12.85 -3.52
N SER A 641 15.46 -12.80 -3.93
CA SER A 641 16.09 -13.82 -4.79
C SER A 641 16.58 -15.05 -4.01
N GLY A 642 16.76 -14.91 -2.69
CA GLY A 642 17.14 -15.97 -1.76
C GLY A 642 16.17 -16.06 -0.59
N SER A 643 16.69 -16.41 0.59
CA SER A 643 15.91 -16.43 1.84
C SER A 643 15.71 -15.00 2.34
N SER A 644 14.48 -14.61 2.64
CA SER A 644 14.14 -13.19 2.84
C SER A 644 14.74 -12.57 4.10
N ILE A 645 14.69 -13.25 5.25
CA ILE A 645 15.25 -12.73 6.52
C ILE A 645 16.70 -13.16 6.73
N ALA A 646 17.06 -14.42 6.49
CA ALA A 646 18.45 -14.89 6.63
C ALA A 646 18.74 -16.09 5.73
N GLN A 647 19.81 -16.08 4.92
CA GLN A 647 20.21 -17.26 4.13
C GLN A 647 20.85 -18.36 5.00
N SER A 648 21.65 -17.99 6.01
CA SER A 648 22.12 -18.93 7.03
C SER A 648 22.30 -18.30 8.42
N LEU A 649 21.96 -19.06 9.46
CA LEU A 649 22.17 -18.70 10.87
C LEU A 649 22.98 -19.80 11.58
N THR A 650 24.18 -19.46 12.03
CA THR A 650 25.05 -20.33 12.85
C THR A 650 25.21 -19.75 14.25
N GLY A 651 25.02 -20.57 15.29
CA GLY A 651 24.93 -20.10 16.67
C GLY A 651 23.50 -19.91 17.14
N THR A 652 23.29 -19.74 18.46
CA THR A 652 21.95 -19.61 19.04
C THR A 652 21.29 -18.32 18.54
N SER A 653 20.18 -18.42 17.82
CA SER A 653 19.64 -17.28 17.05
C SER A 653 18.16 -17.07 17.31
N TYR A 654 17.71 -15.82 17.22
CA TYR A 654 16.32 -15.41 17.42
C TYR A 654 15.82 -14.71 16.17
N VAL A 655 14.64 -15.10 15.68
CA VAL A 655 13.92 -14.45 14.60
C VAL A 655 12.50 -14.21 15.10
N VAL A 656 12.17 -12.96 15.43
CA VAL A 656 10.94 -12.64 16.16
C VAL A 656 10.17 -11.56 15.44
N GLY A 657 8.85 -11.71 15.30
CA GLY A 657 8.02 -10.64 14.73
C GLY A 657 8.48 -10.22 13.34
N CYS A 658 8.97 -11.14 12.49
CA CYS A 658 9.48 -10.84 11.16
C CYS A 658 8.45 -11.24 10.09
N ILE A 659 8.17 -10.35 9.13
CA ILE A 659 7.29 -10.60 7.99
C ILE A 659 8.00 -10.32 6.67
N HIS A 660 7.77 -11.19 5.70
CA HIS A 660 8.10 -10.95 4.30
C HIS A 660 6.88 -11.18 3.41
N VAL A 661 6.64 -10.24 2.50
CA VAL A 661 5.53 -10.22 1.53
C VAL A 661 6.11 -9.94 0.14
N GLY A 662 5.94 -10.87 -0.81
CA GLY A 662 6.44 -10.69 -2.17
C GLY A 662 6.61 -12.00 -2.95
N THR A 663 7.73 -12.12 -3.66
CA THR A 663 8.22 -13.37 -4.26
C THR A 663 9.48 -13.78 -3.50
N ALA A 664 9.72 -15.09 -3.27
CA ALA A 664 10.91 -15.54 -2.55
C ALA A 664 11.60 -16.72 -3.23
N GLY A 665 12.92 -16.64 -3.39
CA GLY A 665 13.76 -17.76 -3.84
C GLY A 665 14.06 -18.79 -2.74
N GLY A 666 13.82 -18.46 -1.47
CA GLY A 666 14.06 -19.32 -0.32
C GLY A 666 13.03 -19.15 0.80
N ALA A 667 13.15 -19.97 1.85
CA ALA A 667 12.35 -19.82 3.07
C ALA A 667 12.65 -18.49 3.78
N LEU A 668 11.83 -18.12 4.78
CA LEU A 668 12.10 -16.95 5.63
C LEU A 668 13.53 -17.02 6.23
N VAL A 669 13.91 -18.21 6.74
CA VAL A 669 15.28 -18.57 7.12
C VAL A 669 15.75 -19.75 6.28
N GLY A 670 16.82 -19.56 5.51
CA GLY A 670 17.34 -20.53 4.57
C GLY A 670 17.93 -21.78 5.22
N SER A 671 18.73 -21.63 6.27
CA SER A 671 19.38 -22.76 6.95
C SER A 671 19.81 -22.43 8.38
N ILE A 672 19.85 -23.45 9.23
CA ILE A 672 20.41 -23.38 10.59
C ILE A 672 21.43 -24.49 10.83
N ASN A 673 22.42 -24.23 11.67
CA ASN A 673 23.34 -25.27 12.16
C ASN A 673 22.61 -26.19 13.18
N SER A 674 22.76 -27.50 13.04
CA SER A 674 22.14 -28.53 13.90
C SER A 674 22.45 -28.41 15.38
N ASP A 675 23.62 -27.87 15.72
CA ASP A 675 24.15 -27.84 17.08
C ASP A 675 23.54 -26.70 17.92
N TYR A 676 22.79 -25.80 17.29
CA TYR A 676 22.28 -24.57 17.88
C TYR A 676 20.76 -24.43 17.75
N ALA A 677 20.14 -23.80 18.74
CA ALA A 677 18.71 -23.57 18.73
C ALA A 677 18.35 -22.28 17.97
N LEU A 678 17.43 -22.40 17.02
CA LEU A 678 16.66 -21.28 16.49
C LEU A 678 15.40 -21.08 17.35
N THR A 679 15.19 -19.86 17.82
CA THR A 679 13.92 -19.41 18.38
C THR A 679 13.21 -18.54 17.34
N MET A 680 12.12 -19.04 16.74
CA MET A 680 11.31 -18.30 15.78
C MET A 680 9.91 -18.04 16.37
N LEU A 681 9.59 -16.77 16.66
CA LEU A 681 8.34 -16.41 17.33
C LEU A 681 7.59 -15.34 16.57
N GLY A 682 6.32 -15.58 16.21
CA GLY A 682 5.48 -14.54 15.62
C GLY A 682 5.91 -14.09 14.23
N CYS A 683 6.43 -14.98 13.39
CA CYS A 683 6.96 -14.66 12.06
C CYS A 683 6.01 -15.10 10.93
N MET A 684 6.11 -14.45 9.76
CA MET A 684 5.25 -14.73 8.62
C MET A 684 5.97 -14.70 7.26
N GLN A 685 5.82 -15.76 6.46
CA GLN A 685 6.25 -15.81 5.05
C GLN A 685 5.03 -15.80 4.11
N ALA A 686 4.84 -14.70 3.39
CA ALA A 686 3.80 -14.54 2.39
C ALA A 686 4.42 -14.38 1.00
N ALA A 687 4.88 -15.48 0.42
CA ALA A 687 5.59 -15.45 -0.85
C ALA A 687 5.14 -16.55 -1.83
N THR A 688 5.19 -16.22 -3.12
CA THR A 688 5.08 -17.17 -4.23
C THR A 688 6.42 -17.89 -4.47
N GLY A 689 6.37 -19.05 -5.15
CA GLY A 689 7.56 -19.79 -5.60
C GLY A 689 8.10 -20.84 -4.64
N LEU A 690 7.49 -21.04 -3.47
CA LEU A 690 8.02 -21.93 -2.44
C LEU A 690 7.53 -23.37 -2.61
N SER A 691 8.46 -24.33 -2.45
CA SER A 691 8.22 -25.76 -2.59
C SER A 691 8.31 -26.50 -1.25
N LYS A 692 7.82 -27.75 -1.20
CA LYS A 692 7.97 -28.62 -0.01
C LYS A 692 9.44 -28.80 0.40
N SER A 693 10.35 -28.87 -0.58
CA SER A 693 11.80 -29.00 -0.39
C SER A 693 12.50 -27.67 -0.08
N THR A 694 11.82 -26.53 -0.29
CA THR A 694 12.31 -25.21 0.14
C THR A 694 11.92 -24.92 1.58
N GLY A 695 10.72 -25.34 2.00
CA GLY A 695 10.08 -24.83 3.22
C GLY A 695 9.65 -23.36 3.06
N ALA A 696 8.71 -22.91 3.90
CA ALA A 696 8.27 -21.51 3.90
C ALA A 696 8.95 -20.68 4.99
N LEU A 697 9.10 -21.22 6.19
CA LEU A 697 9.70 -20.52 7.33
C LEU A 697 11.14 -20.96 7.57
N LEU A 698 11.45 -22.25 7.37
CA LEU A 698 12.79 -22.80 7.57
C LEU A 698 13.16 -23.85 6.50
N GLY A 699 14.28 -23.66 5.79
CA GLY A 699 14.67 -24.51 4.66
C GLY A 699 15.67 -25.63 4.97
N GLY A 700 16.78 -25.31 5.63
CA GLY A 700 17.87 -26.24 5.91
C GLY A 700 17.77 -26.80 7.31
N VAL A 701 17.19 -27.99 7.45
CA VAL A 701 17.16 -28.75 8.71
C VAL A 701 17.64 -30.16 8.42
N THR A 702 18.75 -30.57 9.05
CA THR A 702 19.19 -31.97 9.02
C THR A 702 18.14 -32.87 9.68
N GLU A 703 18.15 -34.17 9.40
CA GLU A 703 17.07 -35.09 9.83
C GLU A 703 16.84 -35.05 11.36
N ASP A 704 17.92 -34.96 12.13
CA ASP A 704 17.93 -34.80 13.61
C ASP A 704 17.81 -33.36 14.12
N GLY A 705 17.77 -32.36 13.22
CA GLY A 705 17.71 -30.94 13.57
C GLY A 705 16.42 -30.60 14.34
N SER A 706 16.52 -30.60 15.67
CA SER A 706 15.40 -30.32 16.56
C SER A 706 15.09 -28.83 16.61
N VAL A 707 14.06 -28.41 15.88
CA VAL A 707 13.22 -27.30 16.34
C VAL A 707 12.68 -27.73 17.70
N LYS A 708 13.19 -27.11 18.78
CA LYS A 708 12.90 -27.55 20.14
C LYS A 708 11.47 -27.14 20.51
N TRP A 709 10.75 -28.04 21.19
CA TRP A 709 9.42 -27.74 21.70
C TRP A 709 9.48 -26.47 22.56
N GLY A 710 8.58 -25.51 22.30
CA GLY A 710 8.66 -24.16 22.91
C GLY A 710 9.29 -23.07 22.04
N THR A 711 10.18 -23.38 21.09
CA THR A 711 11.02 -22.35 20.42
C THR A 711 10.53 -21.89 19.05
N PHE A 712 9.55 -22.55 18.45
CA PHE A 712 9.00 -22.19 17.14
C PHE A 712 7.48 -22.10 17.23
N LYS A 713 6.96 -20.89 17.43
CA LYS A 713 5.54 -20.66 17.78
C LYS A 713 4.96 -19.41 17.15
N TYR A 714 3.64 -19.40 16.98
CA TYR A 714 2.87 -18.26 16.47
C TYR A 714 3.28 -17.86 15.04
N ASN A 715 3.78 -18.81 14.24
CA ASN A 715 4.34 -18.55 12.92
C ASN A 715 3.35 -18.91 11.80
N TYR A 716 3.38 -18.17 10.70
CA TYR A 716 2.41 -18.26 9.61
C TYR A 716 3.09 -18.33 8.24
N TYR A 717 2.46 -19.02 7.29
CA TYR A 717 2.89 -18.97 5.89
C TYR A 717 1.70 -19.15 4.94
N ASP A 718 1.73 -18.45 3.81
CA ASP A 718 0.60 -18.44 2.89
C ASP A 718 0.70 -19.50 1.78
N ILE A 719 0.05 -20.64 2.00
CA ILE A 719 -0.04 -21.70 0.98
C ILE A 719 -0.97 -21.36 -0.20
N SER A 720 -1.71 -20.25 -0.18
CA SER A 720 -2.45 -19.81 -1.38
C SER A 720 -1.49 -19.26 -2.46
N LEU A 721 -0.38 -18.66 -2.04
CA LEU A 721 0.71 -18.23 -2.91
C LEU A 721 1.67 -19.40 -3.25
N SER A 722 1.83 -20.35 -2.33
CA SER A 722 2.74 -21.50 -2.48
C SER A 722 2.10 -22.81 -1.98
N THR A 723 1.23 -23.40 -2.81
CA THR A 723 0.36 -24.55 -2.44
C THR A 723 1.07 -25.84 -2.04
N ALA A 724 2.32 -26.00 -2.44
CA ALA A 724 3.15 -27.16 -2.09
C ALA A 724 4.09 -26.89 -0.89
N ALA A 725 4.10 -25.69 -0.33
CA ALA A 725 4.99 -25.34 0.78
C ALA A 725 4.53 -25.96 2.12
N VAL A 726 5.49 -26.26 2.97
CA VAL A 726 5.34 -26.68 4.38
C VAL A 726 6.09 -25.68 5.27
N ALA A 727 5.82 -25.63 6.58
CA ALA A 727 6.50 -24.68 7.45
C ALA A 727 8.03 -24.88 7.45
N ILE A 728 8.46 -26.14 7.56
CA ILE A 728 9.85 -26.56 7.63
C ILE A 728 10.10 -27.56 6.51
N SER A 729 11.13 -27.33 5.68
CA SER A 729 11.43 -28.17 4.51
C SER A 729 11.43 -29.66 4.83
N ASN A 730 10.82 -30.44 3.94
CA ASN A 730 10.68 -31.90 3.98
C ASN A 730 9.99 -32.50 5.22
N LYS A 731 9.81 -31.76 6.31
CA LYS A 731 9.04 -32.19 7.49
C LYS A 731 7.55 -31.98 7.22
N SER A 732 6.74 -32.99 7.51
CA SER A 732 5.28 -32.86 7.46
C SER A 732 4.81 -32.00 8.63
N ASP A 733 3.92 -31.06 8.34
CA ASP A 733 3.26 -30.22 9.32
C ASP A 733 2.48 -31.08 10.34
N ALA A 734 2.91 -31.04 11.60
CA ALA A 734 2.28 -31.69 12.74
C ALA A 734 2.26 -30.69 13.89
N TYR A 735 1.07 -30.37 14.41
CA TYR A 735 0.86 -29.19 15.26
C TYR A 735 0.12 -29.55 16.55
N ASP A 736 0.69 -29.15 17.69
CA ASP A 736 -0.09 -28.96 18.92
C ASP A 736 -0.80 -27.60 18.87
N TYR A 737 -1.95 -27.49 19.53
CA TYR A 737 -2.75 -26.26 19.61
C TYR A 737 -1.95 -25.09 20.20
N ASP A 738 -1.10 -25.37 21.20
CA ASP A 738 -0.28 -24.37 21.88
C ASP A 738 1.08 -24.11 21.15
N ASP A 739 1.38 -24.82 20.06
CA ASP A 739 2.57 -24.59 19.20
C ASP A 739 2.26 -23.74 17.94
N TYR A 740 0.97 -23.59 17.61
CA TYR A 740 0.37 -22.67 16.63
C TYR A 740 1.26 -22.25 15.44
N ILE A 741 1.39 -23.19 14.49
CA ILE A 741 1.85 -22.95 13.13
C ILE A 741 0.67 -23.33 12.22
N ARG A 742 0.36 -22.54 11.19
CA ARG A 742 -0.65 -22.92 10.17
C ARG A 742 -0.23 -22.51 8.76
N GLY A 743 -0.33 -23.46 7.85
CA GLY A 743 -0.56 -23.22 6.43
C GLY A 743 -1.81 -23.97 5.96
N ALA A 744 -2.90 -23.25 5.69
CA ALA A 744 -4.06 -23.76 4.93
C ALA A 744 -5.05 -22.63 4.56
N LYS A 745 -4.95 -22.13 3.32
CA LYS A 745 -5.83 -21.14 2.66
C LYS A 745 -5.82 -19.73 3.28
N SER A 746 -5.99 -18.74 2.39
CA SER A 746 -5.99 -17.29 2.64
C SER A 746 -7.14 -16.85 3.56
N HIS A 747 -7.02 -17.10 4.87
CA HIS A 747 -8.03 -16.70 5.86
C HIS A 747 -7.43 -16.03 7.10
N VAL A 748 -6.59 -15.02 6.87
CA VAL A 748 -6.55 -13.82 7.76
C VAL A 748 -8.01 -13.35 8.04
N LEU A 749 -8.87 -13.48 7.01
CA LEU A 749 -10.33 -13.37 6.98
C LEU A 749 -11.08 -14.08 8.14
N LYS A 750 -10.76 -15.34 8.47
CA LYS A 750 -11.52 -16.09 9.49
C LYS A 750 -11.08 -15.75 10.90
N ALA A 751 -9.77 -15.62 11.13
CA ALA A 751 -9.26 -15.49 12.48
C ALA A 751 -9.55 -14.11 13.13
N LYS A 752 -9.98 -13.09 12.35
CA LYS A 752 -10.62 -11.87 12.90
C LYS A 752 -11.98 -12.15 13.58
N HIS A 753 -12.60 -13.28 13.29
CA HIS A 753 -13.99 -13.60 13.63
C HIS A 753 -14.15 -14.91 14.40
N ASP A 754 -13.19 -15.84 14.28
CA ASP A 754 -13.10 -17.08 15.06
C ASP A 754 -12.29 -16.88 16.37
N TYR A 755 -12.71 -15.94 17.23
CA TYR A 755 -12.30 -15.95 18.65
C TYR A 755 -13.00 -17.11 19.39
N MET A 756 -12.65 -18.35 19.02
CA MET A 756 -13.16 -19.57 19.62
C MET A 756 -12.18 -20.16 20.63
N ILE A 757 -11.94 -19.40 21.72
CA ILE A 757 -11.65 -19.82 23.11
C ILE A 757 -11.17 -18.56 23.86
N ASN A 758 -11.98 -18.03 24.78
CA ASN A 758 -11.47 -17.18 25.87
C ASN A 758 -10.62 -18.06 26.80
N ALA A 759 -9.72 -17.44 27.57
CA ALA A 759 -8.84 -18.16 28.52
C ALA A 759 -9.58 -19.09 29.50
N ASP A 760 -10.87 -18.85 29.73
CA ASP A 760 -11.73 -19.55 30.69
C ASP A 760 -12.48 -20.78 30.11
N ALA A 761 -12.27 -21.15 28.85
CA ALA A 761 -12.99 -22.27 28.23
C ALA A 761 -12.43 -23.63 28.68
N ASP A 762 -13.31 -24.48 29.22
CA ASP A 762 -12.98 -25.82 29.70
C ASP A 762 -12.67 -26.80 28.54
N LYS A 763 -11.39 -26.84 28.14
CA LYS A 763 -10.85 -27.67 27.05
C LYS A 763 -11.21 -29.17 27.19
N THR A 764 -11.47 -29.67 28.40
CA THR A 764 -11.74 -31.10 28.65
C THR A 764 -13.06 -31.60 28.07
N LYS A 765 -13.95 -30.68 27.65
CA LYS A 765 -15.29 -30.98 27.10
C LYS A 765 -15.35 -31.01 25.58
N LEU A 766 -14.22 -30.85 24.88
CA LEU A 766 -14.15 -30.82 23.41
C LEU A 766 -13.73 -32.19 22.86
N THR A 767 -14.33 -32.59 21.73
CA THR A 767 -14.00 -33.87 21.06
C THR A 767 -12.79 -33.74 20.14
N ALA A 768 -12.14 -34.85 19.80
CA ALA A 768 -10.98 -34.85 18.89
C ALA A 768 -11.30 -34.23 17.50
N GLY A 769 -12.51 -34.46 16.97
CA GLY A 769 -12.95 -33.81 15.73
C GLY A 769 -13.09 -32.30 15.90
N MET A 770 -13.74 -31.84 16.97
CA MET A 770 -13.88 -30.41 17.27
C MET A 770 -12.51 -29.73 17.44
N LEU A 771 -11.56 -30.37 18.12
CA LEU A 771 -10.19 -29.87 18.31
C LEU A 771 -9.46 -29.70 16.96
N SER A 772 -9.67 -30.61 16.01
CA SER A 772 -9.08 -30.51 14.67
C SER A 772 -9.66 -29.38 13.79
N GLU A 773 -10.82 -28.84 14.16
CA GLU A 773 -11.53 -27.79 13.42
C GLU A 773 -11.33 -26.38 14.01
N ILE A 774 -10.68 -26.22 15.18
CA ILE A 774 -10.51 -24.91 15.82
C ILE A 774 -9.54 -24.03 15.03
N TYR A 775 -10.09 -23.06 14.30
CA TYR A 775 -9.35 -21.88 13.83
C TYR A 775 -8.96 -21.08 15.07
N GLY A 776 -7.67 -21.12 15.43
CA GLY A 776 -7.15 -20.38 16.57
C GLY A 776 -6.74 -18.95 16.19
N LEU A 777 -5.74 -18.44 16.88
CA LEU A 777 -5.40 -17.02 16.92
C LEU A 777 -5.15 -16.38 15.54
N ALA A 778 -5.57 -15.12 15.42
CA ALA A 778 -5.36 -14.28 14.25
C ALA A 778 -3.87 -13.97 14.02
N PRO A 779 -3.39 -13.92 12.76
CA PRO A 779 -1.97 -13.73 12.47
C PRO A 779 -1.33 -12.57 13.24
N TRP A 780 -1.83 -11.35 13.10
CA TRP A 780 -1.30 -10.19 13.84
C TRP A 780 -1.35 -10.36 15.36
N TYR A 781 -2.41 -10.99 15.89
CA TYR A 781 -2.59 -11.16 17.33
C TYR A 781 -1.65 -12.23 17.91
N ALA A 782 -1.47 -13.34 17.22
CA ALA A 782 -0.50 -14.37 17.58
C ALA A 782 0.94 -13.86 17.40
N MET A 783 1.23 -13.13 16.33
CA MET A 783 2.54 -12.50 16.12
C MET A 783 2.85 -11.52 17.25
N ASN A 784 1.87 -10.70 17.66
CA ASN A 784 1.98 -9.84 18.84
C ASN A 784 2.12 -10.62 20.16
N GLN A 785 1.49 -11.80 20.32
CA GLN A 785 1.74 -12.68 21.46
C GLN A 785 3.17 -13.25 21.45
N GLY A 786 3.68 -13.66 20.29
CA GLY A 786 5.07 -14.10 20.12
C GLY A 786 6.08 -13.01 20.46
N ILE A 787 5.81 -11.77 20.02
CA ILE A 787 6.58 -10.56 20.40
C ILE A 787 6.49 -10.31 21.91
N ALA A 788 5.30 -10.36 22.51
CA ALA A 788 5.13 -10.15 23.95
C ALA A 788 5.86 -11.21 24.79
N ALA A 789 5.78 -12.48 24.39
CA ALA A 789 6.49 -13.59 25.02
C ALA A 789 8.01 -13.43 24.89
N TYR A 790 8.51 -13.03 23.71
CA TYR A 790 9.93 -12.72 23.51
C TYR A 790 10.40 -11.54 24.37
N ASN A 791 9.69 -10.42 24.35
CA ASN A 791 10.00 -9.20 25.11
C ASN A 791 9.96 -9.44 26.63
N ALA A 792 9.24 -10.46 27.11
CA ALA A 792 9.26 -10.88 28.51
C ALA A 792 10.54 -11.66 28.91
N THR A 793 11.30 -12.21 27.95
CA THR A 793 12.58 -12.90 28.21
C THR A 793 13.72 -11.91 28.47
N LYS A 794 14.79 -12.38 29.15
CA LYS A 794 16.01 -11.56 29.38
C LYS A 794 16.63 -11.01 28.08
N ILE A 795 16.53 -11.76 26.98
CA ILE A 795 17.06 -11.34 25.67
C ILE A 795 16.16 -10.27 25.07
N GLY A 796 14.84 -10.48 25.02
CA GLY A 796 13.90 -9.45 24.52
C GLY A 796 13.83 -8.19 25.38
N GLN A 797 14.09 -8.27 26.69
CA GLN A 797 14.28 -7.08 27.53
C GLN A 797 15.54 -6.28 27.17
N SER A 798 16.56 -6.94 26.59
CA SER A 798 17.80 -6.31 26.14
C SER A 798 17.72 -5.80 24.70
N TYR A 799 16.88 -6.44 23.88
CA TYR A 799 16.75 -6.24 22.44
C TYR A 799 15.27 -6.33 22.01
N PRO A 800 14.41 -5.39 22.43
CA PRO A 800 12.97 -5.53 22.25
C PRO A 800 12.54 -5.38 20.79
N CYS A 801 11.59 -6.21 20.38
CA CYS A 801 10.73 -5.89 19.25
C CYS A 801 9.72 -4.84 19.73
N THR A 802 9.93 -3.57 19.37
CA THR A 802 9.01 -2.48 19.71
C THR A 802 7.85 -2.38 18.74
N MET A 803 8.05 -2.88 17.52
CA MET A 803 7.03 -2.92 16.47
C MET A 803 5.80 -3.71 16.88
N LYS A 804 4.63 -3.32 16.38
CA LYS A 804 3.38 -4.06 16.58
C LYS A 804 2.77 -4.42 15.25
N TYR A 805 2.30 -5.66 15.16
CA TYR A 805 1.48 -6.09 14.05
C TYR A 805 0.07 -5.58 14.23
N GLU A 806 -0.36 -4.74 13.32
CA GLU A 806 -1.74 -4.31 13.22
C GLU A 806 -2.28 -4.69 11.85
N MET A 807 -3.58 -4.97 11.77
CA MET A 807 -4.23 -5.01 10.48
C MET A 807 -4.60 -3.57 10.12
N THR A 808 -3.77 -2.90 9.33
CA THR A 808 -4.13 -1.63 8.66
C THR A 808 -5.12 -1.90 7.54
N GLY A 809 -6.25 -2.51 7.89
CA GLY A 809 -7.22 -3.08 6.98
C GLY A 809 -8.46 -3.59 7.72
N ASP A 810 -9.61 -3.39 7.08
CA ASP A 810 -10.76 -4.24 7.36
C ASP A 810 -10.40 -5.64 6.90
N GLY A 811 -10.96 -6.68 7.54
CA GLY A 811 -10.40 -8.03 7.54
C GLY A 811 -10.36 -8.75 6.18
N TYR A 812 -10.71 -8.05 5.09
CA TYR A 812 -10.90 -8.51 3.72
C TYR A 812 -9.86 -7.98 2.72
N THR A 813 -8.90 -7.14 3.15
CA THR A 813 -7.66 -6.98 2.38
C THR A 813 -6.83 -8.24 2.55
N ASN A 814 -6.38 -8.86 1.46
CA ASN A 814 -5.26 -9.81 1.47
C ASN A 814 -3.91 -9.11 1.77
N ARG A 815 -3.95 -7.98 2.49
CA ARG A 815 -2.77 -7.40 3.14
C ARG A 815 -2.52 -8.21 4.39
N TYR A 816 -1.34 -8.79 4.44
CA TYR A 816 -0.82 -9.44 5.64
C TYR A 816 -0.63 -8.39 6.76
N PRO A 817 -0.49 -8.81 8.03
CA PRO A 817 -0.27 -7.90 9.14
C PRO A 817 0.88 -6.93 8.85
N THR A 818 0.61 -5.63 8.91
CA THR A 818 1.65 -4.61 8.71
C THR A 818 2.28 -4.27 10.06
N LEU A 819 3.58 -3.99 10.04
CA LEU A 819 4.27 -3.47 11.22
C LEU A 819 4.01 -1.96 11.31
N ASN A 820 3.30 -1.56 12.37
CA ASN A 820 3.21 -0.16 12.80
C ASN A 820 4.42 0.17 13.66
#